data_AF-A0A4R9VHP0-F1
#
_entry.id   AF-A0A4R9VHP0-F1
#
_cell.length_a   1.000
_cell.length_b   1.000
_cell.length_c   1.000
_cell.angle_alpha   90.00
_cell.angle_beta   90.00
_cell.angle_gamma   90.00
#
_symmetry.space_group_name_H-M   'P 1'
#
loop_
_entity.id
_entity.type
_entity.pdbx_description
1 polymer ?
#
loop_
_entity_poly.entity_id
_entity_poly.type
_entity_poly.pdbx_seq_one_letter_code
_entity_poly.pdbx_strand_id
1 'polypeptide(L)'
;MENPFGPNRIEYESRPILWFSQKSALISAAAKPVFVAGTRGSGKTSILRSLSTVHILEDKSLADQVGKLGWYGVFFQLNETFSPLIDNAVLNLIPERIRFDTAAVIPRQFVIFSHYLELKIVERLLESISQLRRDSHLKYRASEDRDVALALHREVLHFIPQPARLDFFSIDELRGGITRYVDECFNAFFFAADEGATGFRATDPGAIINKVATAITPLLNGPSFAGDRAPFFKILIDDCEALTPLQQQFLNTLVRKTRGNVKWVLAYIGGLYDTIRTIIPGQSLSNADRDVENLDSVDPREFATLCENVSSLRLYYALPDHLRSDLKRNDALSAFSLKNRLGRLSVNDIIERVIISGHSEGREELVALADAAREFLSVNLRTADQQQFLLDRKARPYAEGLALALMNPEIKRRPMSKADASNLKRSIARKQGWAFLKACQMLRLHDYPYVGHQIITSLSDVCIRDFLDIMGEIFRRSVPSSSDPRKLVEFINSDLQIHLEQQRQAVNAASQRKLDGLQALSHPYEEESVRMVRALGYLTARLQTEFAEENALGTTERGIFRVDLKEMRSLVNRLEQPSGKLDEVLRRAERDGFIREVSAAGNFEVDRADPASKEMLIRLHRRFAPYFGFSYRGPYEINTIPAAQMVDLLFTRHRLPEDWADSVFKELVARPALKTEFQHSLFESDLE
;
A
#
# COMPACT_ATOMS: atom_id res chain seq x y z
N MET A 1 29.41 -6.21 0.97
CA MET A 1 28.18 -6.77 0.36
C MET A 1 27.07 -5.74 0.50
N GLU A 2 26.30 -5.48 -0.55
CA GLU A 2 25.11 -4.61 -0.46
C GLU A 2 24.00 -5.31 0.35
N ASN A 3 23.15 -4.52 1.01
CA ASN A 3 22.07 -5.06 1.83
C ASN A 3 20.95 -5.59 0.92
N PRO A 4 20.63 -6.90 0.90
CA PRO A 4 19.64 -7.47 -0.02
C PRO A 4 18.21 -6.92 0.16
N PHE A 5 17.91 -6.32 1.32
CA PHE A 5 16.62 -5.70 1.58
C PHE A 5 16.53 -4.24 1.12
N GLY A 6 17.66 -3.64 0.72
CA GLY A 6 17.71 -2.32 0.13
C GLY A 6 18.09 -2.36 -1.36
N PRO A 7 17.79 -1.30 -2.13
CA PRO A 7 16.92 -0.19 -1.76
C PRO A 7 15.45 -0.64 -1.59
N ASN A 8 14.69 0.15 -0.83
CA ASN A 8 13.31 -0.20 -0.43
C ASN A 8 12.27 0.39 -1.40
N ARG A 9 12.73 1.23 -2.34
CA ARG A 9 11.96 1.82 -3.42
C ARG A 9 12.38 1.12 -4.70
N ILE A 10 11.40 0.53 -5.39
CA ILE A 10 11.63 -0.24 -6.61
C ILE A 10 12.23 0.61 -7.73
N GLU A 11 11.96 1.92 -7.71
CA GLU A 11 12.46 2.90 -8.66
C GLU A 11 13.96 3.16 -8.50
N TYR A 12 14.53 2.80 -7.34
CA TYR A 12 15.96 2.94 -7.05
C TYR A 12 16.73 1.63 -7.24
N GLU A 13 16.04 0.53 -7.57
CA GLU A 13 16.66 -0.75 -7.85
C GLU A 13 17.09 -0.81 -9.32
N SER A 14 18.36 -1.13 -9.58
CA SER A 14 18.87 -1.28 -10.94
C SER A 14 18.28 -2.50 -11.66
N ARG A 15 18.01 -3.58 -10.92
CA ARG A 15 17.35 -4.81 -11.38
C ARG A 15 16.38 -5.29 -10.29
N PRO A 16 15.14 -4.77 -10.27
CA PRO A 16 14.19 -5.12 -9.22
C PRO A 16 13.77 -6.57 -9.34
N ILE A 17 13.89 -7.33 -8.24
CA ILE A 17 13.45 -8.72 -8.19
C ILE A 17 11.97 -8.74 -7.80
N LEU A 18 11.14 -9.26 -8.71
CA LEU A 18 9.69 -9.24 -8.57
C LEU A 18 9.13 -10.62 -8.17
N TRP A 19 8.13 -10.58 -7.28
CA TRP A 19 7.31 -11.74 -6.95
C TRP A 19 6.00 -11.69 -7.74
N PHE A 20 5.72 -12.75 -8.51
CA PHE A 20 4.43 -12.92 -9.17
C PHE A 20 3.41 -13.47 -8.17
N SER A 21 2.68 -12.56 -7.52
CA SER A 21 1.73 -12.89 -6.46
C SER A 21 0.45 -13.53 -6.98
N GLN A 22 -0.33 -14.15 -6.08
CA GLN A 22 -1.66 -14.66 -6.41
C GLN A 22 -2.59 -13.55 -6.94
N LYS A 23 -2.52 -12.33 -6.38
CA LYS A 23 -3.23 -11.16 -6.93
C LYS A 23 -2.80 -10.83 -8.35
N SER A 24 -1.50 -10.89 -8.66
CA SER A 24 -1.00 -10.67 -10.01
C SER A 24 -1.55 -11.72 -10.98
N ALA A 25 -1.62 -12.99 -10.55
CA ALA A 25 -2.25 -14.06 -11.33
C ALA A 25 -3.75 -13.79 -11.58
N LEU A 26 -4.52 -13.39 -10.57
CA LEU A 26 -5.93 -13.03 -10.72
C LEU A 26 -6.13 -11.84 -11.67
N ILE A 27 -5.35 -10.78 -11.51
CA ILE A 27 -5.40 -9.59 -12.39
C ILE A 27 -4.99 -9.97 -13.81
N SER A 28 -4.03 -10.88 -14.00
CA SER A 28 -3.60 -11.35 -15.33
C SER A 28 -4.73 -12.10 -16.05
N ALA A 29 -5.55 -12.86 -15.32
CA ALA A 29 -6.67 -13.62 -15.86
C ALA A 29 -7.97 -12.81 -15.99
N ALA A 30 -8.05 -11.63 -15.37
CA ALA A 30 -9.26 -10.81 -15.33
C ALA A 30 -9.75 -10.41 -16.73
N ALA A 31 -11.05 -10.62 -16.97
CA ALA A 31 -11.73 -10.28 -18.22
C ALA A 31 -12.23 -8.82 -18.25
N LYS A 32 -12.32 -8.17 -17.08
CA LYS A 32 -12.65 -6.76 -16.93
C LYS A 32 -11.40 -5.91 -16.69
N PRO A 33 -11.48 -4.60 -16.91
CA PRO A 33 -10.56 -3.64 -16.31
C PRO A 33 -10.43 -3.86 -14.80
N VAL A 34 -9.21 -3.71 -14.26
CA VAL A 34 -8.94 -3.84 -12.83
C VAL A 34 -8.32 -2.56 -12.28
N PHE A 35 -8.84 -2.09 -11.16
CA PHE A 35 -8.44 -0.86 -10.49
C PHE A 35 -7.73 -1.24 -9.19
N VAL A 36 -6.41 -1.09 -9.15
CA VAL A 36 -5.55 -1.48 -8.03
C VAL A 36 -5.35 -0.28 -7.10
N ALA A 37 -6.13 -0.24 -6.03
CA ALA A 37 -6.03 0.77 -4.98
C ALA A 37 -4.99 0.38 -3.94
N GLY A 38 -4.28 1.35 -3.40
CA GLY A 38 -3.54 1.15 -2.17
C GLY A 38 -2.61 2.31 -1.86
N THR A 39 -2.11 2.37 -0.64
CA THR A 39 -1.22 3.44 -0.20
C THR A 39 0.19 3.34 -0.81
N ARG A 40 1.03 4.35 -0.56
CA ARG A 40 2.44 4.30 -1.01
C ARG A 40 3.16 3.13 -0.35
N GLY A 41 3.86 2.35 -1.17
CA GLY A 41 4.63 1.19 -0.71
C GLY A 41 3.81 -0.08 -0.44
N SER A 42 2.53 -0.14 -0.82
CA SER A 42 1.70 -1.35 -0.71
C SER A 42 2.01 -2.43 -1.77
N GLY A 43 2.80 -2.10 -2.79
CA GLY A 43 3.22 -3.05 -3.84
C GLY A 43 2.50 -2.90 -5.20
N LYS A 44 1.72 -1.82 -5.41
CA LYS A 44 1.04 -1.53 -6.69
C LYS A 44 1.97 -1.63 -7.91
N THR A 45 3.07 -0.89 -7.89
CA THR A 45 4.07 -0.89 -8.97
C THR A 45 4.66 -2.27 -9.20
N SER A 46 4.91 -3.05 -8.13
CA SER A 46 5.40 -4.43 -8.24
C SER A 46 4.39 -5.34 -8.93
N ILE A 47 3.10 -5.23 -8.61
CA ILE A 47 2.03 -5.95 -9.31
C ILE A 47 2.01 -5.57 -10.79
N LEU A 48 1.98 -4.27 -11.11
CA LEU A 48 1.94 -3.83 -12.51
C LEU A 48 3.17 -4.29 -13.30
N ARG A 49 4.38 -4.11 -12.76
CA ARG A 49 5.60 -4.58 -13.44
C ARG A 49 5.65 -6.10 -13.56
N SER A 50 5.11 -6.85 -12.60
CA SER A 50 5.00 -8.32 -12.70
C SER A 50 4.04 -8.81 -13.78
N LEU A 51 3.19 -7.91 -14.30
CA LEU A 51 2.27 -8.16 -15.42
C LEU A 51 2.83 -7.65 -16.76
N SER A 52 3.94 -6.90 -16.75
CA SER A 52 4.51 -6.31 -17.97
C SER A 52 5.32 -7.33 -18.73
N THR A 53 5.02 -7.51 -20.02
CA THR A 53 5.71 -8.51 -20.85
C THR A 53 7.21 -8.28 -20.93
N VAL A 54 7.65 -7.03 -21.09
CA VAL A 54 9.08 -6.69 -21.14
C VAL A 54 9.75 -7.07 -19.82
N HIS A 55 9.20 -6.64 -18.67
CA HIS A 55 9.78 -6.94 -17.36
C HIS A 55 9.81 -8.45 -17.07
N ILE A 56 8.77 -9.20 -17.45
CA ILE A 56 8.74 -10.67 -17.28
C ILE A 56 9.83 -11.33 -18.10
N LEU A 57 10.04 -10.92 -19.35
CA LEU A 57 10.99 -11.58 -20.25
C LEU A 57 12.45 -11.18 -20.01
N GLU A 58 12.69 -9.98 -19.47
CA GLU A 58 14.02 -9.53 -19.05
C GLU A 58 14.47 -10.14 -17.70
N ASP A 59 13.54 -10.50 -16.83
CA ASP A 59 13.81 -11.16 -15.55
C ASP A 59 13.51 -12.66 -15.60
N LYS A 60 14.56 -13.49 -15.69
CA LYS A 60 14.43 -14.95 -15.67
C LYS A 60 13.67 -15.47 -14.44
N SER A 61 13.87 -14.88 -13.27
CA SER A 61 13.14 -15.28 -12.05
C SER A 61 11.65 -15.07 -12.21
N LEU A 62 11.25 -13.95 -12.81
CA LEU A 62 9.86 -13.62 -13.04
C LEU A 62 9.27 -14.48 -14.16
N ALA A 63 10.02 -14.71 -15.24
CA ALA A 63 9.63 -15.62 -16.32
C ALA A 63 9.36 -17.04 -15.80
N ASP A 64 10.23 -17.57 -14.93
CA ASP A 64 10.09 -18.91 -14.37
C ASP A 64 8.85 -19.02 -13.44
N GLN A 65 8.51 -17.94 -12.72
CA GLN A 65 7.30 -17.87 -11.88
C GLN A 65 6.02 -17.81 -12.72
N VAL A 66 6.03 -17.09 -13.84
CA VAL A 66 4.85 -16.85 -14.69
C VAL A 66 4.61 -18.01 -15.67
N GLY A 67 5.68 -18.58 -16.23
CA GLY A 67 5.61 -19.54 -17.32
C GLY A 67 5.22 -18.88 -18.65
N LYS A 68 4.24 -19.47 -19.35
CA LYS A 68 3.79 -18.97 -20.66
C LYS A 68 2.78 -17.83 -20.51
N LEU A 69 2.96 -16.78 -21.30
CA LEU A 69 2.13 -15.59 -21.30
C LEU A 69 0.82 -15.79 -22.07
N GLY A 70 -0.30 -15.61 -21.38
CA GLY A 70 -1.64 -15.49 -21.99
C GLY A 70 -2.05 -14.04 -22.31
N TRP A 71 -1.13 -13.09 -22.13
CA TRP A 71 -1.37 -11.66 -22.32
C TRP A 71 -0.10 -10.94 -22.81
N TYR A 72 -0.28 -9.73 -23.34
CA TYR A 72 0.77 -8.77 -23.64
C TYR A 72 0.57 -7.51 -22.80
N GLY A 73 1.44 -7.27 -21.82
CA GLY A 73 1.33 -6.19 -20.85
C GLY A 73 2.25 -5.01 -21.18
N VAL A 74 1.66 -3.83 -21.42
CA VAL A 74 2.37 -2.56 -21.63
C VAL A 74 2.32 -1.74 -20.36
N PHE A 75 3.47 -1.52 -19.74
CA PHE A 75 3.60 -0.72 -18.52
C PHE A 75 3.91 0.74 -18.84
N PHE A 76 3.17 1.63 -18.19
CA PHE A 76 3.30 3.07 -18.29
C PHE A 76 3.15 3.69 -16.90
N GLN A 77 4.03 4.60 -16.52
CA GLN A 77 3.94 5.34 -15.26
C GLN A 77 3.65 6.80 -15.58
N LEU A 78 2.57 7.34 -15.02
CA LEU A 78 2.26 8.75 -15.15
C LEU A 78 3.23 9.58 -14.30
N ASN A 79 3.70 10.69 -14.85
CA ASN A 79 4.57 11.62 -14.14
C ASN A 79 3.85 12.96 -13.92
N GLU A 80 4.41 13.81 -13.07
CA GLU A 80 3.83 15.11 -12.73
C GLU A 80 3.72 16.07 -13.94
N THR A 81 4.46 15.82 -15.01
CA THR A 81 4.42 16.62 -16.24
C THR A 81 3.29 16.21 -17.20
N PHE A 82 2.70 15.03 -17.03
CA PHE A 82 1.67 14.51 -17.94
C PHE A 82 0.45 15.45 -18.01
N SER A 83 -0.10 15.80 -16.85
CA SER A 83 -1.30 16.65 -16.77
C SER A 83 -1.05 18.07 -17.31
N PRO A 84 0.02 18.78 -16.91
CA PRO A 84 0.37 20.08 -17.48
C PRO A 84 0.58 20.07 -19.00
N LEU A 85 1.14 19.00 -19.58
CA LEU A 85 1.31 18.88 -21.04
C LEU A 85 -0.04 18.94 -21.76
N ILE A 86 -1.03 18.18 -21.26
CA ILE A 86 -2.38 18.19 -21.82
C ILE A 86 -3.05 19.54 -21.62
N ASP A 87 -2.97 20.13 -20.44
CA ASP A 87 -3.61 21.41 -20.14
C ASP A 87 -3.03 22.54 -21.02
N ASN A 88 -1.72 22.52 -21.28
CA ASN A 88 -1.10 23.45 -22.23
C ASN A 88 -1.50 23.17 -23.69
N ALA A 89 -1.61 21.90 -24.09
CA ALA A 89 -2.10 21.56 -25.43
C ALA A 89 -3.54 22.06 -25.65
N VAL A 90 -4.39 21.99 -24.62
CA VAL A 90 -5.76 22.53 -24.63
C VAL A 90 -5.77 24.04 -24.89
N LEU A 91 -4.85 24.79 -24.28
CA LEU A 91 -4.68 26.24 -24.49
C LEU A 91 -4.17 26.62 -25.89
N ASN A 92 -3.80 25.66 -26.73
CA ASN A 92 -3.34 25.94 -28.10
C ASN A 92 -4.29 25.34 -29.13
N LEU A 93 -4.73 24.10 -28.91
CA LEU A 93 -5.54 23.34 -29.86
C LEU A 93 -7.03 23.71 -29.82
N ILE A 94 -7.53 24.25 -28.70
CA ILE A 94 -8.92 24.70 -28.61
C ILE A 94 -8.98 26.20 -28.91
N PRO A 95 -9.78 26.66 -29.89
CA PRO A 95 -9.96 28.10 -30.14
C PRO A 95 -10.46 28.85 -28.92
N GLU A 96 -9.93 30.05 -28.66
CA GLU A 96 -10.25 30.85 -27.47
C GLU A 96 -11.75 31.05 -27.25
N ARG A 97 -12.51 31.33 -28.32
CA ARG A 97 -13.98 31.48 -28.30
C ARG A 97 -14.75 30.27 -27.74
N ILE A 98 -14.15 29.07 -27.73
CA ILE A 98 -14.75 27.83 -27.21
C ILE A 98 -14.31 27.58 -25.76
N ARG A 99 -13.16 28.12 -25.32
CA ARG A 99 -12.57 27.80 -24.00
C ARG A 99 -13.44 28.24 -22.83
N PHE A 100 -14.26 29.28 -23.03
CA PHE A 100 -15.16 29.81 -22.01
C PHE A 100 -16.51 29.07 -21.95
N ASP A 101 -16.80 28.16 -22.89
CA ASP A 101 -17.98 27.31 -22.85
C ASP A 101 -17.62 25.92 -22.31
N THR A 102 -17.89 25.71 -21.02
CA THR A 102 -17.60 24.46 -20.30
C THR A 102 -18.24 23.24 -20.97
N ALA A 103 -19.44 23.37 -21.54
CA ALA A 103 -20.13 22.25 -22.19
C ALA A 103 -19.48 21.86 -23.51
N ALA A 104 -18.92 22.84 -24.24
CA ALA A 104 -18.22 22.61 -25.50
C ALA A 104 -16.75 22.24 -25.33
N VAL A 105 -16.08 22.69 -24.27
CA VAL A 105 -14.64 22.50 -24.06
C VAL A 105 -14.31 21.10 -23.56
N ILE A 106 -15.09 20.56 -22.61
CA ILE A 106 -14.81 19.26 -21.96
C ILE A 106 -14.70 18.11 -22.98
N PRO A 107 -15.64 17.93 -23.94
CA PRO A 107 -15.51 16.88 -24.94
C PRO A 107 -14.25 17.01 -25.82
N ARG A 108 -13.80 18.23 -26.10
CA ARG A 108 -12.60 18.49 -26.91
C ARG A 108 -11.32 18.21 -26.11
N GLN A 109 -11.29 18.58 -24.84
CA GLN A 109 -10.19 18.22 -23.93
C GLN A 109 -10.07 16.70 -23.81
N PHE A 110 -11.20 15.98 -23.70
CA PHE A 110 -11.21 14.52 -23.69
C PHE A 110 -10.59 13.91 -24.95
N VAL A 111 -10.90 14.44 -26.13
CA VAL A 111 -10.29 13.98 -27.39
C VAL A 111 -8.78 14.22 -27.40
N ILE A 112 -8.32 15.39 -26.95
CA ILE A 112 -6.89 15.71 -26.86
C ILE A 112 -6.17 14.77 -25.87
N PHE A 113 -6.75 14.59 -24.68
CA PHE A 113 -6.25 13.68 -23.64
C PHE A 113 -6.15 12.25 -24.16
N SER A 114 -7.23 11.72 -24.76
CA SER A 114 -7.28 10.37 -25.30
C SER A 114 -6.23 10.20 -26.39
N HIS A 115 -6.17 11.12 -27.34
CA HIS A 115 -5.24 11.03 -28.46
C HIS A 115 -3.78 10.99 -27.97
N TYR A 116 -3.40 11.86 -27.04
CA TYR A 116 -2.05 11.85 -26.47
C TYR A 116 -1.74 10.55 -25.71
N LEU A 117 -2.63 10.13 -24.81
CA LEU A 117 -2.43 8.92 -24.01
C LEU A 117 -2.36 7.67 -24.88
N GLU A 118 -3.26 7.54 -25.86
CA GLU A 118 -3.28 6.42 -26.80
C GLU A 118 -1.99 6.37 -27.64
N LEU A 119 -1.52 7.51 -28.14
CA LEU A 119 -0.25 7.56 -28.90
C LEU A 119 0.96 7.20 -28.04
N LYS A 120 1.02 7.64 -26.77
CA LYS A 120 2.09 7.24 -25.86
C LYS A 120 2.09 5.74 -25.54
N ILE A 121 0.91 5.16 -25.35
CA ILE A 121 0.76 3.71 -25.16
C ILE A 121 1.20 2.96 -26.42
N VAL A 122 0.78 3.40 -27.61
CA VAL A 122 1.15 2.78 -28.88
C VAL A 122 2.64 2.92 -29.15
N GLU A 123 3.23 4.09 -28.92
CA GLU A 123 4.68 4.31 -29.02
C GLU A 123 5.46 3.27 -28.19
N ARG A 124 5.06 3.10 -26.92
CA ARG A 124 5.68 2.13 -26.01
C ARG A 124 5.44 0.67 -26.43
N LEU A 125 4.24 0.37 -26.93
CA LEU A 125 3.88 -0.94 -27.46
C LEU A 125 4.74 -1.32 -28.66
N LEU A 126 4.84 -0.44 -29.67
CA LEU A 126 5.65 -0.67 -30.87
C LEU A 126 7.14 -0.81 -30.52
N GLU A 127 7.65 0.04 -29.62
CA GLU A 127 9.02 -0.08 -29.10
C GLU A 127 9.29 -1.46 -28.49
N SER A 128 8.38 -1.93 -27.64
CA SER A 128 8.53 -3.22 -26.96
C SER A 128 8.48 -4.40 -27.93
N ILE A 129 7.67 -4.35 -28.97
CA ILE A 129 7.60 -5.41 -30.00
C ILE A 129 8.93 -5.51 -30.74
N SER A 130 9.45 -4.37 -31.21
CA SER A 130 10.75 -4.35 -31.89
C SER A 130 11.88 -4.84 -30.98
N GLN A 131 11.87 -4.45 -29.71
CA GLN A 131 12.85 -4.92 -28.74
C GLN A 131 12.77 -6.43 -28.53
N LEU A 132 11.57 -6.97 -28.26
CA LEU A 132 11.38 -8.41 -28.04
C LEU A 132 11.69 -9.26 -29.28
N ARG A 133 11.54 -8.71 -30.50
CA ARG A 133 12.05 -9.36 -31.71
C ARG A 133 13.58 -9.38 -31.76
N ARG A 134 14.25 -8.25 -31.46
CA ARG A 134 15.72 -8.20 -31.41
C ARG A 134 16.27 -9.19 -30.39
N ASP A 135 15.58 -9.33 -29.25
CA ASP A 135 15.94 -10.25 -28.18
C ASP A 135 15.48 -11.71 -28.44
N SER A 136 14.94 -11.99 -29.63
CA SER A 136 14.48 -13.33 -30.07
C SER A 136 13.33 -13.94 -29.25
N HIS A 137 12.62 -13.13 -28.47
CA HIS A 137 11.39 -13.54 -27.80
C HIS A 137 10.21 -13.61 -28.77
N LEU A 138 10.20 -12.78 -29.82
CA LEU A 138 9.22 -12.80 -30.90
C LEU A 138 9.84 -13.30 -32.21
N LYS A 139 9.06 -14.07 -32.97
CA LYS A 139 9.48 -14.73 -34.22
C LYS A 139 8.56 -14.35 -35.37
N TYR A 140 8.98 -13.35 -36.13
CA TYR A 140 8.30 -12.93 -37.36
C TYR A 140 9.31 -12.36 -38.37
N ARG A 141 8.96 -12.41 -39.65
CA ARG A 141 9.77 -12.00 -40.81
C ARG A 141 9.73 -10.49 -40.98
N ALA A 142 10.74 -9.95 -41.67
CA ALA A 142 10.78 -8.52 -42.01
C ALA A 142 9.61 -8.09 -42.91
N SER A 143 9.10 -8.98 -43.77
CA SER A 143 7.89 -8.71 -44.56
C SER A 143 6.66 -8.53 -43.68
N GLU A 144 6.48 -9.39 -42.66
CA GLU A 144 5.34 -9.30 -41.73
C GLU A 144 5.39 -8.02 -40.90
N ASP A 145 6.58 -7.60 -40.46
CA ASP A 145 6.80 -6.31 -39.79
C ASP A 145 6.35 -5.12 -40.65
N ARG A 146 6.82 -5.10 -41.90
CA ARG A 146 6.50 -4.06 -42.88
C ARG A 146 5.01 -4.02 -43.21
N ASP A 147 4.41 -5.18 -43.45
CA ASP A 147 3.00 -5.28 -43.83
C ASP A 147 2.09 -4.76 -42.70
N VAL A 148 2.39 -5.12 -41.45
CA VAL A 148 1.69 -4.59 -40.27
C VAL A 148 1.92 -3.09 -40.11
N ALA A 149 3.16 -2.60 -40.24
CA ALA A 149 3.45 -1.16 -40.15
C ALA A 149 2.70 -0.34 -41.21
N LEU A 150 2.69 -0.79 -42.46
CA LEU A 150 1.95 -0.15 -43.56
C LEU A 150 0.43 -0.18 -43.33
N ALA A 151 -0.11 -1.29 -42.85
CA ALA A 151 -1.53 -1.41 -42.52
C ALA A 151 -1.91 -0.43 -41.40
N LEU A 152 -1.14 -0.40 -40.31
CA LEU A 152 -1.34 0.53 -39.19
C LEU A 152 -1.29 1.99 -39.64
N HIS A 153 -0.29 2.35 -40.45
CA HIS A 153 -0.19 3.69 -41.02
C HIS A 153 -1.43 4.05 -41.84
N ARG A 154 -1.82 3.20 -42.79
CA ARG A 154 -2.93 3.51 -43.70
C ARG A 154 -4.29 3.57 -43.00
N GLU A 155 -4.53 2.68 -42.05
CA GLU A 155 -5.88 2.48 -41.47
C GLU A 155 -6.12 3.25 -40.17
N VAL A 156 -5.05 3.54 -39.41
CA VAL A 156 -5.15 4.08 -38.05
C VAL A 156 -4.37 5.37 -37.90
N LEU A 157 -3.13 5.41 -38.40
CA LEU A 157 -2.15 6.46 -38.14
C LEU A 157 -1.80 7.27 -39.39
N HIS A 158 -2.76 7.44 -40.30
CA HIS A 158 -2.55 8.05 -41.62
C HIS A 158 -2.17 9.53 -41.55
N PHE A 159 -2.41 10.17 -40.40
CA PHE A 159 -2.01 11.54 -40.08
C PHE A 159 -0.52 11.68 -39.79
N ILE A 160 0.19 10.57 -39.55
CA ILE A 160 1.64 10.57 -39.38
C ILE A 160 2.30 10.73 -40.77
N PRO A 161 3.24 11.66 -40.95
CA PRO A 161 3.93 11.84 -42.23
C PRO A 161 4.58 10.55 -42.73
N GLN A 162 4.35 10.19 -44.00
CA GLN A 162 4.99 9.02 -44.62
C GLN A 162 6.48 9.28 -44.87
N PRO A 163 7.35 8.27 -44.68
CA PRO A 163 8.73 8.37 -45.11
C PRO A 163 8.84 8.31 -46.65
N ALA A 164 9.91 8.89 -47.19
CA ALA A 164 10.15 8.96 -48.63
C ALA A 164 10.35 7.60 -49.31
N ARG A 165 10.64 6.52 -48.55
CA ARG A 165 10.83 5.17 -49.08
C ARG A 165 10.03 4.16 -48.26
N LEU A 166 8.98 3.59 -48.86
CA LEU A 166 8.09 2.62 -48.20
C LEU A 166 8.65 1.18 -48.17
N ASP A 167 9.76 0.92 -48.84
CA ASP A 167 10.38 -0.41 -48.90
C ASP A 167 11.03 -0.83 -47.57
N PHE A 168 11.36 0.14 -46.71
CA PHE A 168 11.95 -0.08 -45.40
C PHE A 168 11.00 0.27 -44.24
N PHE A 169 9.74 0.58 -44.54
CA PHE A 169 8.76 1.03 -43.55
C PHE A 169 8.41 -0.05 -42.54
N SER A 170 9.06 0.02 -41.39
CA SER A 170 8.98 -0.94 -40.29
C SER A 170 8.18 -0.39 -39.11
N ILE A 171 7.92 -1.25 -38.12
CA ILE A 171 7.31 -0.84 -36.85
C ILE A 171 8.15 0.23 -36.15
N ASP A 172 9.48 0.11 -36.21
CA ASP A 172 10.40 1.09 -35.61
C ASP A 172 10.33 2.46 -36.32
N GLU A 173 10.17 2.47 -37.65
CA GLU A 173 9.98 3.71 -38.41
C GLU A 173 8.64 4.38 -38.10
N LEU A 174 7.56 3.59 -38.01
CA LEU A 174 6.24 4.07 -37.61
C LEU A 174 6.27 4.66 -36.20
N ARG A 175 6.91 3.98 -35.24
CA ARG A 175 7.14 4.49 -33.88
C ARG A 175 7.85 5.84 -33.91
N GLY A 176 8.95 5.97 -34.66
CA GLY A 176 9.67 7.24 -34.81
C GLY A 176 8.84 8.35 -35.47
N GLY A 177 7.86 8.00 -36.29
CA GLY A 177 6.84 8.93 -36.78
C GLY A 177 5.88 9.40 -35.69
N ILE A 178 5.43 8.50 -34.81
CA ILE A 178 4.59 8.83 -33.66
C ILE A 178 5.32 9.79 -32.72
N THR A 179 6.58 9.50 -32.36
CA THR A 179 7.39 10.34 -31.47
C THR A 179 7.44 11.77 -31.99
N ARG A 180 7.82 11.95 -33.28
CA ARG A 180 7.91 13.27 -33.91
C ARG A 180 6.57 14.00 -33.93
N TYR A 181 5.49 13.31 -34.28
CA TYR A 181 4.15 13.90 -34.27
C TYR A 181 3.74 14.36 -32.86
N VAL A 182 4.02 13.56 -31.83
CA VAL A 182 3.74 13.93 -30.44
C VAL A 182 4.58 15.13 -30.02
N ASP A 183 5.86 15.17 -30.38
CA ASP A 183 6.73 16.30 -30.09
C ASP A 183 6.23 17.59 -30.75
N GLU A 184 5.86 17.53 -32.03
CA GLU A 184 5.32 18.66 -32.79
C GLU A 184 3.96 19.13 -32.27
N CYS A 185 3.08 18.20 -31.88
CA CYS A 185 1.69 18.51 -31.50
C CYS A 185 1.49 18.74 -30.01
N PHE A 186 2.44 18.44 -29.13
CA PHE A 186 2.25 18.57 -27.69
C PHE A 186 3.46 19.20 -26.97
N ASN A 187 4.68 18.94 -27.43
CA ASN A 187 5.90 19.45 -26.78
C ASN A 187 6.37 20.80 -27.36
N ALA A 188 6.11 21.07 -28.65
CA ALA A 188 6.46 22.34 -29.31
C ALA A 188 5.78 23.57 -28.66
N PHE A 189 4.66 23.38 -27.96
CA PHE A 189 3.94 24.44 -27.27
C PHE A 189 4.68 25.04 -26.07
N PHE A 190 5.72 24.38 -25.56
CA PHE A 190 6.61 24.97 -24.54
C PHE A 190 7.63 25.95 -25.11
N PHE A 191 7.83 25.93 -26.44
CA PHE A 191 8.82 26.72 -27.15
C PHE A 191 8.15 27.60 -28.21
N ALA A 192 7.24 28.50 -27.78
CA ALA A 192 6.65 29.58 -28.57
C ALA A 192 6.51 29.28 -30.08
N ALA A 193 5.59 28.37 -30.43
CA ALA A 193 5.32 28.01 -31.82
C ALA A 193 4.47 29.08 -32.53
N ASP A 194 4.74 29.33 -33.82
CA ASP A 194 3.99 30.25 -34.67
C ASP A 194 2.48 29.91 -34.71
N GLU A 195 1.65 30.95 -34.58
CA GLU A 195 0.20 30.86 -34.68
C GLU A 195 -0.22 30.42 -36.10
N GLY A 196 -0.63 29.16 -36.27
CA GLY A 196 -1.43 28.76 -37.45
C GLY A 196 -1.22 27.37 -38.04
N ALA A 197 -0.26 26.56 -37.57
CA ALA A 197 0.08 25.29 -38.24
C ALA A 197 0.06 24.05 -37.32
N THR A 198 -0.93 23.92 -36.42
CA THR A 198 -1.01 22.68 -35.61
C THR A 198 -1.45 21.51 -36.50
N GLY A 199 -0.57 20.54 -36.74
CA GLY A 199 -0.85 19.31 -37.50
C GLY A 199 -1.79 18.31 -36.81
N PHE A 200 -2.39 18.68 -35.67
CA PHE A 200 -3.22 17.81 -34.85
C PHE A 200 -4.44 17.26 -35.60
N ARG A 201 -4.60 15.93 -35.59
CA ARG A 201 -5.71 15.21 -36.21
C ARG A 201 -6.46 14.41 -35.15
N ALA A 202 -7.59 14.95 -34.71
CA ALA A 202 -8.47 14.29 -33.74
C ALA A 202 -8.90 12.89 -34.21
N THR A 203 -8.87 11.92 -33.30
CA THR A 203 -9.37 10.56 -33.50
C THR A 203 -10.48 10.25 -32.51
N ASP A 204 -11.34 9.26 -32.81
CA ASP A 204 -12.33 8.80 -31.84
C ASP A 204 -11.63 8.15 -30.63
N PRO A 205 -11.90 8.61 -29.40
CA PRO A 205 -11.27 8.07 -28.20
C PRO A 205 -11.43 6.55 -28.04
N GLY A 206 -10.30 5.86 -27.89
CA GLY A 206 -10.18 4.41 -27.74
C GLY A 206 -10.01 3.65 -29.06
N ALA A 207 -10.16 4.31 -30.21
CA ALA A 207 -10.07 3.65 -31.50
C ALA A 207 -8.63 3.28 -31.88
N ILE A 208 -7.64 4.10 -31.50
CA ILE A 208 -6.25 3.88 -31.88
C ILE A 208 -5.73 2.60 -31.20
N ILE A 209 -5.84 2.51 -29.87
CA ILE A 209 -5.28 1.37 -29.13
C ILE A 209 -5.92 0.04 -29.60
N ASN A 210 -7.25 -0.01 -29.76
CA ASN A 210 -7.93 -1.24 -30.15
C ASN A 210 -7.53 -1.74 -31.54
N LYS A 211 -7.44 -0.83 -32.52
CA LYS A 211 -7.03 -1.18 -33.88
C LYS A 211 -5.55 -1.59 -33.92
N VAL A 212 -4.69 -0.86 -33.20
CA VAL A 212 -3.27 -1.20 -33.11
C VAL A 212 -3.08 -2.59 -32.49
N ALA A 213 -3.67 -2.83 -31.32
CA ALA A 213 -3.61 -4.12 -30.63
C ALA A 213 -4.05 -5.29 -31.51
N THR A 214 -5.13 -5.10 -32.28
CA THR A 214 -5.63 -6.11 -33.22
C THR A 214 -4.61 -6.40 -34.32
N ALA A 215 -4.08 -5.35 -34.97
CA ALA A 215 -3.17 -5.50 -36.10
C ALA A 215 -1.81 -6.12 -35.73
N ILE A 216 -1.31 -5.89 -34.51
CA ILE A 216 -0.02 -6.47 -34.06
C ILE A 216 -0.16 -7.88 -33.49
N THR A 217 -1.38 -8.35 -33.19
CA THR A 217 -1.61 -9.68 -32.59
C THR A 217 -0.89 -10.82 -33.34
N PRO A 218 -0.88 -10.86 -34.69
CA PRO A 218 -0.17 -11.90 -35.45
C PRO A 218 1.35 -11.93 -35.22
N LEU A 219 1.95 -10.80 -34.81
CA LEU A 219 3.38 -10.69 -34.52
C LEU A 219 3.76 -11.23 -33.14
N LEU A 220 2.77 -11.47 -32.27
CA LEU A 220 2.96 -12.00 -30.92
C LEU A 220 3.12 -13.52 -30.92
N ASN A 221 4.00 -14.02 -31.78
CA ASN A 221 4.36 -15.43 -31.86
C ASN A 221 5.77 -15.64 -31.29
N GLY A 222 5.91 -16.53 -30.31
CA GLY A 222 7.19 -16.78 -29.65
C GLY A 222 7.11 -17.90 -28.61
N PRO A 223 8.26 -18.46 -28.17
CA PRO A 223 8.30 -19.55 -27.20
C PRO A 223 7.67 -19.18 -25.85
N SER A 224 7.66 -17.89 -25.52
CA SER A 224 7.16 -17.35 -24.25
C SER A 224 5.64 -17.15 -24.22
N PHE A 225 4.94 -17.25 -25.35
CA PHE A 225 3.49 -17.03 -25.45
C PHE A 225 2.71 -18.36 -25.51
N ALA A 226 1.51 -18.38 -24.95
CA ALA A 226 0.61 -19.53 -25.05
C ALA A 226 0.09 -19.67 -26.50
N GLY A 227 0.30 -20.83 -27.13
CA GLY A 227 -0.01 -21.05 -28.54
C GLY A 227 -1.50 -21.25 -28.87
N ASP A 228 -2.33 -21.48 -27.85
CA ASP A 228 -3.70 -21.97 -28.05
C ASP A 228 -4.73 -20.84 -28.22
N ARG A 229 -4.40 -19.60 -27.83
CA ARG A 229 -5.28 -18.43 -27.88
C ARG A 229 -4.49 -17.15 -28.13
N ALA A 230 -5.10 -16.21 -28.86
CA ALA A 230 -4.54 -14.87 -29.00
C ALA A 230 -4.42 -14.19 -27.61
N PRO A 231 -3.28 -13.55 -27.30
CA PRO A 231 -3.09 -12.92 -26.00
C PRO A 231 -4.00 -11.69 -25.82
N PHE A 232 -4.46 -11.48 -24.60
CA PHE A 232 -5.10 -10.22 -24.21
C PHE A 232 -4.08 -9.09 -24.14
N PHE A 233 -4.47 -7.88 -24.54
CA PHE A 233 -3.63 -6.70 -24.32
C PHE A 233 -3.96 -6.07 -22.98
N LYS A 234 -2.97 -5.90 -22.11
CA LYS A 234 -3.13 -5.23 -20.84
C LYS A 234 -2.39 -3.90 -20.84
N ILE A 235 -3.12 -2.81 -20.70
CA ILE A 235 -2.56 -1.48 -20.49
C ILE A 235 -2.45 -1.24 -19.00
N LEU A 236 -1.22 -1.15 -18.51
CA LEU A 236 -0.89 -1.08 -17.09
C LEU A 236 -0.43 0.35 -16.79
N ILE A 237 -1.27 1.15 -16.13
CA ILE A 237 -0.96 2.55 -15.79
C ILE A 237 -0.76 2.68 -14.28
N ASP A 238 0.40 3.17 -13.89
CA ASP A 238 0.73 3.50 -12.50
C ASP A 238 0.63 5.01 -12.22
N ASP A 239 0.53 5.36 -10.94
CA ASP A 239 0.42 6.73 -10.42
C ASP A 239 -0.74 7.55 -11.04
N CYS A 240 -1.92 6.93 -11.20
CA CYS A 240 -3.08 7.61 -11.76
C CYS A 240 -3.55 8.83 -10.94
N GLU A 241 -3.19 8.94 -9.66
CA GLU A 241 -3.46 10.13 -8.85
C GLU A 241 -2.72 11.40 -9.33
N ALA A 242 -1.73 11.28 -10.23
CA ALA A 242 -1.06 12.42 -10.86
C ALA A 242 -1.97 13.19 -11.83
N LEU A 243 -3.08 12.59 -12.27
CA LEU A 243 -4.07 13.22 -13.14
C LEU A 243 -4.93 14.24 -12.37
N THR A 244 -5.29 15.34 -13.03
CA THR A 244 -6.28 16.27 -12.47
C THR A 244 -7.65 15.59 -12.34
N PRO A 245 -8.54 16.04 -11.45
CA PRO A 245 -9.86 15.41 -11.28
C PRO A 245 -10.66 15.25 -12.58
N LEU A 246 -10.55 16.21 -13.50
CA LEU A 246 -11.20 16.13 -14.81
C LEU A 246 -10.52 15.09 -15.71
N GLN A 247 -9.20 15.02 -15.72
CA GLN A 247 -8.44 14.02 -16.48
C GLN A 247 -8.63 12.60 -15.94
N GLN A 248 -8.86 12.42 -14.63
CA GLN A 248 -9.28 11.13 -14.06
C GLN A 248 -10.62 10.68 -14.65
N GLN A 249 -11.60 11.60 -14.80
CA GLN A 249 -12.86 11.29 -15.48
C GLN A 249 -12.65 10.97 -16.96
N PHE A 250 -11.72 11.65 -17.64
CA PHE A 250 -11.34 11.30 -19.02
C PHE A 250 -10.79 9.88 -19.13
N LEU A 251 -9.89 9.47 -18.22
CA LEU A 251 -9.36 8.11 -18.19
C LEU A 251 -10.48 7.09 -17.95
N ASN A 252 -11.38 7.34 -17.00
CA ASN A 252 -12.55 6.48 -16.76
C ASN A 252 -13.46 6.38 -17.99
N THR A 253 -13.71 7.49 -18.69
CA THR A 253 -14.45 7.50 -19.95
C THR A 253 -13.74 6.66 -21.02
N LEU A 254 -12.42 6.77 -21.14
CA LEU A 254 -11.63 5.98 -22.09
C LEU A 254 -11.69 4.48 -21.78
N VAL A 255 -11.55 4.10 -20.50
CA VAL A 255 -11.71 2.71 -20.05
C VAL A 255 -13.07 2.17 -20.46
N ARG A 256 -14.15 2.94 -20.24
CA ARG A 256 -15.52 2.55 -20.62
C ARG A 256 -15.71 2.39 -22.13
N LYS A 257 -15.12 3.29 -22.93
CA LYS A 257 -15.21 3.25 -24.40
C LYS A 257 -14.35 2.15 -25.01
N THR A 258 -13.29 1.72 -24.34
CA THR A 258 -12.40 0.66 -24.82
C THR A 258 -13.02 -0.72 -24.56
N ARG A 259 -13.49 -1.40 -25.61
CA ARG A 259 -14.06 -2.76 -25.54
C ARG A 259 -13.20 -3.75 -26.31
N GLY A 260 -13.33 -5.04 -26.00
CA GLY A 260 -12.68 -6.13 -26.75
C GLY A 260 -11.43 -6.69 -26.07
N ASN A 261 -10.36 -6.86 -26.84
CA ASN A 261 -9.14 -7.57 -26.43
C ASN A 261 -8.21 -6.72 -25.53
N VAL A 262 -8.47 -5.42 -25.42
CA VAL A 262 -7.70 -4.49 -24.58
C VAL A 262 -8.35 -4.38 -23.21
N LYS A 263 -7.56 -4.58 -22.15
CA LYS A 263 -7.96 -4.50 -20.73
C LYS A 263 -7.07 -3.50 -20.01
N TRP A 264 -7.66 -2.71 -19.13
CA TRP A 264 -6.93 -1.69 -18.36
C TRP A 264 -6.63 -2.21 -16.96
N VAL A 265 -5.42 -1.96 -16.47
CA VAL A 265 -5.04 -2.15 -15.07
C VAL A 265 -4.53 -0.80 -14.58
N LEU A 266 -5.31 -0.14 -13.73
CA LEU A 266 -5.02 1.21 -13.24
C LEU A 266 -4.62 1.16 -11.77
N ALA A 267 -3.43 1.61 -11.43
CA ALA A 267 -2.97 1.72 -10.06
C ALA A 267 -3.03 3.17 -9.56
N TYR A 268 -3.51 3.34 -8.33
CA TYR A 268 -3.66 4.66 -7.71
C TYR A 268 -3.58 4.61 -6.19
N ILE A 269 -3.32 5.76 -5.58
CA ILE A 269 -3.47 5.95 -4.13
C ILE A 269 -4.96 6.08 -3.79
N GLY A 270 -5.44 5.23 -2.85
CA GLY A 270 -6.81 5.27 -2.36
C GLY A 270 -7.23 6.67 -1.92
N GLY A 271 -8.45 7.09 -2.28
CA GLY A 271 -8.97 8.42 -1.97
C GLY A 271 -8.41 9.58 -2.82
N LEU A 272 -7.37 9.37 -3.65
CA LEU A 272 -6.77 10.41 -4.50
C LEU A 272 -7.12 10.27 -5.99
N TYR A 273 -7.86 9.22 -6.36
CA TYR A 273 -8.32 8.99 -7.72
C TYR A 273 -9.83 8.73 -7.74
N ASP A 274 -10.54 9.43 -8.62
CA ASP A 274 -11.96 9.23 -8.89
C ASP A 274 -12.13 7.97 -9.73
N THR A 275 -12.74 6.95 -9.14
CA THR A 275 -12.85 5.64 -9.78
C THR A 275 -14.18 5.41 -10.49
N ILE A 276 -15.12 6.35 -10.38
CA ILE A 276 -16.53 6.14 -10.73
C ILE A 276 -16.95 7.08 -11.86
N ARG A 277 -16.67 8.39 -11.72
CA ARG A 277 -17.28 9.37 -12.62
C ARG A 277 -16.63 9.34 -13.99
N THR A 278 -17.47 9.52 -15.00
CA THR A 278 -17.07 9.72 -16.39
C THR A 278 -17.67 11.03 -16.88
N ILE A 279 -17.16 11.57 -17.98
CA ILE A 279 -17.72 12.79 -18.57
C ILE A 279 -19.01 12.54 -19.40
N ILE A 280 -19.44 11.28 -19.53
CA ILE A 280 -20.67 10.94 -20.25
C ILE A 280 -21.85 11.09 -19.27
N PRO A 281 -22.82 11.97 -19.54
CA PRO A 281 -23.95 12.20 -18.64
C PRO A 281 -24.70 10.91 -18.30
N GLY A 282 -24.92 10.67 -17.01
CA GLY A 282 -25.65 9.50 -16.51
C GLY A 282 -24.91 8.17 -16.63
N GLN A 283 -23.64 8.16 -17.05
CA GLN A 283 -22.83 6.94 -17.17
C GLN A 283 -21.63 6.99 -16.24
N SER A 284 -21.71 6.25 -15.12
CA SER A 284 -20.58 5.97 -14.24
C SER A 284 -19.97 4.59 -14.54
N LEU A 285 -18.76 4.34 -14.00
CA LEU A 285 -18.20 3.01 -13.91
C LEU A 285 -18.78 2.29 -12.68
N SER A 286 -19.34 1.12 -12.91
CA SER A 286 -19.86 0.23 -11.87
C SER A 286 -19.00 -1.03 -11.73
N ASN A 287 -19.32 -1.86 -10.74
CA ASN A 287 -18.69 -3.18 -10.57
C ASN A 287 -19.03 -4.16 -11.70
N ALA A 288 -20.00 -3.85 -12.56
CA ALA A 288 -20.21 -4.58 -13.81
C ALA A 288 -19.14 -4.22 -14.86
N ASP A 289 -18.60 -3.00 -14.83
CA ASP A 289 -17.66 -2.48 -15.81
C ASP A 289 -16.19 -2.74 -15.43
N ARG A 290 -15.87 -2.86 -14.14
CA ARG A 290 -14.51 -3.04 -13.62
C ARG A 290 -14.49 -3.84 -12.31
N ASP A 291 -13.34 -4.36 -11.96
CA ASP A 291 -13.05 -4.93 -10.64
C ASP A 291 -12.11 -3.99 -9.86
N VAL A 292 -12.24 -3.95 -8.53
CA VAL A 292 -11.41 -3.10 -7.65
C VAL A 292 -10.63 -3.98 -6.68
N GLU A 293 -9.31 -3.88 -6.74
CA GLU A 293 -8.39 -4.60 -5.87
C GLU A 293 -7.75 -3.62 -4.88
N ASN A 294 -8.17 -3.69 -3.62
CA ASN A 294 -7.61 -2.87 -2.55
C ASN A 294 -6.45 -3.61 -1.85
N LEU A 295 -5.25 -3.05 -1.95
CA LEU A 295 -4.05 -3.61 -1.31
C LEU A 295 -3.92 -3.25 0.17
N ASP A 296 -4.62 -2.22 0.67
CA ASP A 296 -4.55 -1.85 2.08
C ASP A 296 -5.52 -2.68 2.96
N SER A 297 -6.49 -3.37 2.35
CA SER A 297 -7.44 -4.27 3.02
C SER A 297 -7.03 -5.74 2.94
N VAL A 298 -5.76 -6.03 2.64
CA VAL A 298 -5.24 -7.39 2.48
C VAL A 298 -5.20 -8.12 3.81
N ASP A 299 -5.54 -9.41 3.78
CA ASP A 299 -5.47 -10.27 4.96
C ASP A 299 -4.02 -10.31 5.50
N PRO A 300 -3.81 -10.19 6.83
CA PRO A 300 -2.46 -10.20 7.40
C PRO A 300 -1.61 -11.43 7.05
N ARG A 301 -2.23 -12.58 6.76
CA ARG A 301 -1.51 -13.79 6.32
C ARG A 301 -1.06 -13.68 4.87
N GLU A 302 -1.89 -13.10 4.00
CA GLU A 302 -1.50 -12.82 2.62
C GLU A 302 -0.33 -11.83 2.57
N PHE A 303 -0.39 -10.75 3.37
CA PHE A 303 0.72 -9.81 3.48
C PHE A 303 1.99 -10.44 4.08
N ALA A 304 1.85 -11.35 5.06
CA ALA A 304 2.99 -12.10 5.58
C ALA A 304 3.65 -13.01 4.52
N THR A 305 2.84 -13.62 3.65
CA THR A 305 3.33 -14.41 2.51
C THR A 305 4.07 -13.53 1.50
N LEU A 306 3.55 -12.33 1.20
CA LEU A 306 4.25 -11.33 0.40
C LEU A 306 5.63 -11.00 0.99
N CYS A 307 5.69 -10.70 2.29
CA CYS A 307 6.93 -10.40 2.99
C CYS A 307 7.94 -11.56 2.92
N GLU A 308 7.48 -12.80 3.11
CA GLU A 308 8.33 -14.00 3.09
C GLU A 308 8.91 -14.25 1.70
N ASN A 309 8.07 -14.23 0.66
CA ASN A 309 8.49 -14.51 -0.72
C ASN A 309 9.42 -13.41 -1.26
N VAL A 310 9.11 -12.13 -1.02
CA VAL A 310 10.01 -11.03 -1.42
C VAL A 310 11.35 -11.14 -0.70
N SER A 311 11.36 -11.48 0.59
CA SER A 311 12.61 -11.69 1.34
C SER A 311 13.41 -12.85 0.76
N SER A 312 12.75 -13.99 0.48
CA SER A 312 13.41 -15.19 -0.04
C SER A 312 14.02 -14.93 -1.42
N LEU A 313 13.27 -14.31 -2.33
CA LEU A 313 13.76 -13.96 -3.66
C LEU A 313 14.96 -13.00 -3.59
N ARG A 314 14.86 -11.92 -2.82
CA ARG A 314 15.94 -10.93 -2.69
C ARG A 314 17.21 -11.56 -2.12
N LEU A 315 17.09 -12.39 -1.08
CA LEU A 315 18.24 -13.08 -0.50
C LEU A 315 18.85 -14.12 -1.45
N TYR A 316 18.02 -14.88 -2.16
CA TYR A 316 18.46 -15.92 -3.10
C TYR A 316 19.23 -15.35 -4.29
N TYR A 317 18.74 -14.26 -4.89
CA TYR A 317 19.39 -13.63 -6.04
C TYR A 317 20.50 -12.66 -5.66
N ALA A 318 20.59 -12.21 -4.40
CA ALA A 318 21.76 -11.53 -3.89
C ALA A 318 22.98 -12.46 -3.75
N LEU A 319 22.78 -13.79 -3.71
CA LEU A 319 23.87 -14.75 -3.73
C LEU A 319 24.46 -14.94 -5.14
N PRO A 320 25.80 -15.03 -5.25
CA PRO A 320 26.45 -15.55 -6.45
C PRO A 320 25.93 -16.94 -6.82
N ASP A 321 25.77 -17.21 -8.12
CA ASP A 321 25.17 -18.45 -8.63
C ASP A 321 25.84 -19.72 -8.06
N HIS A 322 27.18 -19.71 -7.95
CA HIS A 322 27.96 -20.85 -7.45
C HIS A 322 27.76 -21.15 -5.96
N LEU A 323 27.15 -20.25 -5.18
CA LEU A 323 26.85 -20.46 -3.76
C LEU A 323 25.39 -20.84 -3.50
N ARG A 324 24.53 -20.80 -4.51
CA ARG A 324 23.12 -21.20 -4.36
C ARG A 324 22.97 -22.70 -4.09
N SER A 325 23.90 -23.51 -4.60
CA SER A 325 23.99 -24.94 -4.29
C SER A 325 24.25 -25.23 -2.82
N ASP A 326 24.80 -24.27 -2.08
CA ASP A 326 25.12 -24.42 -0.66
C ASP A 326 23.90 -24.12 0.23
N LEU A 327 22.78 -23.69 -0.36
CA LEU A 327 21.54 -23.47 0.37
C LEU A 327 20.89 -24.81 0.77
N LYS A 328 20.39 -24.88 2.00
CA LYS A 328 19.61 -26.03 2.50
C LYS A 328 18.39 -26.31 1.63
N ARG A 329 17.80 -25.26 1.04
CA ARG A 329 16.69 -25.32 0.11
C ARG A 329 17.08 -24.54 -1.12
N ASN A 330 17.37 -25.26 -2.20
CA ASN A 330 17.74 -24.68 -3.48
C ASN A 330 16.49 -24.34 -4.31
N ASP A 331 15.64 -23.48 -3.76
CA ASP A 331 14.43 -22.96 -4.39
C ASP A 331 14.23 -21.50 -3.97
N ALA A 332 14.05 -20.61 -4.94
CA ALA A 332 14.11 -19.16 -4.70
C ALA A 332 12.98 -18.65 -3.79
N LEU A 333 11.81 -19.29 -3.83
CA LEU A 333 10.65 -18.90 -3.02
C LEU A 333 10.67 -19.49 -1.60
N SER A 334 11.38 -20.59 -1.37
CA SER A 334 11.43 -21.28 -0.08
C SER A 334 12.80 -21.31 0.61
N ALA A 335 13.82 -20.69 0.01
CA ALA A 335 15.18 -20.56 0.55
C ALA A 335 15.20 -19.92 1.94
N PHE A 336 14.32 -18.96 2.21
CA PHE A 336 14.28 -18.22 3.47
C PHE A 336 12.93 -18.32 4.17
N SER A 337 12.92 -18.39 5.51
CA SER A 337 11.69 -18.33 6.31
C SER A 337 11.77 -17.25 7.39
N LEU A 338 10.84 -16.29 7.32
CA LEU A 338 10.71 -15.25 8.33
C LEU A 338 10.36 -15.83 9.70
N LYS A 339 9.46 -16.82 9.71
CA LYS A 339 9.01 -17.47 10.94
C LYS A 339 10.15 -18.13 11.69
N ASN A 340 11.08 -18.76 10.97
CA ASN A 340 12.23 -19.43 11.58
C ASN A 340 13.27 -18.41 12.07
N ARG A 341 13.58 -17.41 11.24
CA ARG A 341 14.65 -16.44 11.53
C ARG A 341 14.28 -15.40 12.58
N LEU A 342 13.05 -14.86 12.54
CA LEU A 342 12.58 -13.86 13.51
C LEU A 342 11.93 -14.50 14.74
N GLY A 343 11.43 -15.73 14.61
CA GLY A 343 10.81 -16.51 15.69
C GLY A 343 9.30 -16.33 15.80
N ARG A 344 8.61 -17.41 16.19
CA ARG A 344 7.17 -17.46 16.51
C ARG A 344 6.98 -17.21 18.00
N LEU A 345 6.86 -15.94 18.37
CA LEU A 345 6.77 -15.51 19.76
C LEU A 345 5.35 -15.05 20.08
N SER A 346 4.75 -15.62 21.12
CA SER A 346 3.56 -15.04 21.75
C SER A 346 3.94 -13.87 22.65
N VAL A 347 2.96 -13.06 23.07
CA VAL A 347 3.18 -11.99 24.06
C VAL A 347 3.81 -12.56 25.34
N ASN A 348 3.34 -13.72 25.79
CA ASN A 348 3.89 -14.42 26.96
C ASN A 348 5.35 -14.85 26.76
N ASP A 349 5.71 -15.35 25.57
CA ASP A 349 7.11 -15.71 25.26
C ASP A 349 8.04 -14.49 25.30
N ILE A 350 7.56 -13.33 24.83
CA ILE A 350 8.31 -12.07 24.85
C ILE A 350 8.51 -11.60 26.29
N ILE A 351 7.43 -11.55 27.09
CA ILE A 351 7.48 -11.12 28.49
C ILE A 351 8.41 -12.04 29.31
N GLU A 352 8.28 -13.37 29.19
CA GLU A 352 9.14 -14.33 29.88
C GLU A 352 10.62 -14.07 29.59
N ARG A 353 10.98 -13.83 28.32
CA ARG A 353 12.37 -13.59 27.91
C ARG A 353 12.94 -12.28 28.45
N VAL A 354 12.11 -11.24 28.62
CA VAL A 354 12.53 -9.98 29.24
C VAL A 354 12.72 -10.17 30.75
N ILE A 355 11.78 -10.83 31.40
CA ILE A 355 11.75 -11.02 32.86
C ILE A 355 12.95 -11.82 33.38
N ILE A 356 13.43 -12.81 32.63
CA ILE A 356 14.59 -13.63 33.03
C ILE A 356 15.85 -12.78 33.26
N SER A 357 15.95 -11.60 32.64
CA SER A 357 17.17 -10.78 32.63
C SER A 357 17.33 -9.79 33.79
N GLY A 358 16.37 -9.62 34.70
CA GLY A 358 16.46 -8.61 35.78
C GLY A 358 15.64 -8.92 37.04
N HIS A 359 15.97 -8.33 38.19
CA HIS A 359 15.24 -8.50 39.46
C HIS A 359 14.58 -7.16 39.83
N SER A 360 13.24 -7.09 39.86
CA SER A 360 12.47 -5.89 40.20
C SER A 360 11.14 -6.25 40.84
N GLU A 361 10.58 -5.32 41.62
CA GLU A 361 9.24 -5.47 42.24
C GLU A 361 8.15 -5.76 41.18
N GLY A 362 8.17 -5.02 40.06
CA GLY A 362 7.23 -5.25 38.96
C GLY A 362 7.37 -6.64 38.30
N ARG A 363 8.57 -7.24 38.34
CA ARG A 363 8.75 -8.63 37.90
C ARG A 363 8.06 -9.60 38.85
N GLU A 364 8.24 -9.44 40.15
CA GLU A 364 7.63 -10.33 41.15
C GLU A 364 6.11 -10.26 41.07
N GLU A 365 5.55 -9.06 40.94
CA GLU A 365 4.12 -8.83 40.73
C GLU A 365 3.60 -9.53 39.46
N LEU A 366 4.30 -9.37 38.31
CA LEU A 366 3.92 -10.04 37.06
C LEU A 366 3.95 -11.57 37.17
N VAL A 367 4.96 -12.12 37.85
CA VAL A 367 5.07 -13.56 38.08
C VAL A 367 3.92 -14.05 38.96
N ALA A 368 3.62 -13.35 40.05
CA ALA A 368 2.51 -13.69 40.94
C ALA A 368 1.16 -13.67 40.22
N LEU A 369 0.91 -12.63 39.39
CA LEU A 369 -0.30 -12.55 38.57
C LEU A 369 -0.41 -13.70 37.57
N ALA A 370 0.68 -14.08 36.92
CA ALA A 370 0.70 -15.16 35.95
C ALA A 370 0.50 -16.54 36.60
N ASP A 371 1.10 -16.78 37.77
CA ASP A 371 0.93 -18.05 38.50
C ASP A 371 -0.50 -18.18 39.03
N ALA A 372 -1.09 -17.10 39.58
CA ALA A 372 -2.50 -17.06 39.97
C ALA A 372 -3.45 -17.29 38.78
N ALA A 373 -3.11 -16.76 37.61
CA ALA A 373 -3.88 -16.97 36.38
C ALA A 373 -3.84 -18.44 35.92
N ARG A 374 -2.67 -19.07 35.99
CA ARG A 374 -2.53 -20.49 35.65
C ARG A 374 -3.44 -21.34 36.53
N GLU A 375 -3.42 -21.11 37.84
CA GLU A 375 -4.29 -21.81 38.79
C GLU A 375 -5.77 -21.57 38.46
N PHE A 376 -6.18 -20.30 38.34
CA PHE A 376 -7.56 -19.93 38.04
C PHE A 376 -8.09 -20.57 36.75
N LEU A 377 -7.32 -20.52 35.66
CA LEU A 377 -7.71 -21.08 34.37
C LEU A 377 -7.73 -22.62 34.39
N SER A 378 -6.81 -23.25 35.13
CA SER A 378 -6.79 -24.71 35.26
C SER A 378 -8.02 -25.27 35.99
N VAL A 379 -8.57 -24.52 36.96
CA VAL A 379 -9.75 -24.91 37.73
C VAL A 379 -11.04 -24.61 36.98
N ASN A 380 -11.12 -23.47 36.29
CA ASN A 380 -12.39 -22.96 35.76
C ASN A 380 -12.62 -23.22 34.27
N LEU A 381 -11.62 -23.66 33.51
CA LEU A 381 -11.77 -24.01 32.09
C LEU A 381 -11.69 -25.51 31.86
N ARG A 382 -12.37 -26.00 30.81
CA ARG A 382 -12.27 -27.40 30.37
C ARG A 382 -10.90 -27.66 29.75
N THR A 383 -10.44 -28.91 29.75
CA THR A 383 -9.13 -29.29 29.18
C THR A 383 -8.96 -28.85 27.71
N ALA A 384 -9.99 -28.96 26.88
CA ALA A 384 -9.95 -28.49 25.49
C ALA A 384 -9.77 -26.96 25.38
N ASP A 385 -10.28 -26.21 26.37
CA ASP A 385 -10.17 -24.76 26.44
C ASP A 385 -8.81 -24.34 26.99
N GLN A 386 -8.25 -25.10 27.93
CA GLN A 386 -6.90 -24.91 28.50
C GLN A 386 -5.80 -25.02 27.43
N GLN A 387 -5.95 -25.97 26.48
CA GLN A 387 -5.01 -26.14 25.38
C GLN A 387 -4.88 -24.90 24.48
N GLN A 388 -5.90 -24.04 24.42
CA GLN A 388 -5.87 -22.80 23.64
C GLN A 388 -5.05 -21.69 24.32
N PHE A 389 -4.98 -21.69 25.65
CA PHE A 389 -4.15 -20.78 26.44
C PHE A 389 -2.71 -21.26 26.59
N LEU A 390 -2.41 -22.48 26.10
CA LEU A 390 -1.07 -23.06 26.09
C LEU A 390 -0.43 -23.05 27.50
N LEU A 391 -1.24 -23.32 28.54
CA LEU A 391 -0.83 -23.24 29.96
C LEU A 391 0.37 -24.12 30.31
N ASP A 392 0.59 -25.18 29.53
CA ASP A 392 1.68 -26.16 29.67
C ASP A 392 2.99 -25.72 28.98
N ARG A 393 3.02 -24.55 28.31
CA ARG A 393 4.25 -24.04 27.71
C ARG A 393 5.22 -23.53 28.78
N LYS A 394 6.50 -23.45 28.38
CA LYS A 394 7.60 -22.94 29.21
C LYS A 394 7.36 -21.51 29.69
N ALA A 395 6.72 -20.65 28.88
CA ALA A 395 6.38 -19.29 29.26
C ALA A 395 5.14 -19.25 30.16
N ARG A 396 5.16 -18.42 31.20
CA ARG A 396 3.98 -18.21 32.08
C ARG A 396 2.87 -17.43 31.37
N PRO A 397 1.59 -17.59 31.78
CA PRO A 397 0.46 -16.91 31.17
C PRO A 397 0.31 -15.45 31.68
N TYR A 398 1.29 -14.60 31.35
CA TYR A 398 1.36 -13.21 31.81
C TYR A 398 0.21 -12.36 31.29
N ALA A 399 -0.12 -12.49 30.00
CA ALA A 399 -1.19 -11.71 29.37
C ALA A 399 -2.56 -12.05 29.98
N GLU A 400 -2.79 -13.33 30.26
CA GLU A 400 -3.96 -13.83 30.95
C GLU A 400 -4.04 -13.27 32.37
N GLY A 401 -2.93 -13.30 33.13
CA GLY A 401 -2.90 -12.77 34.51
C GLY A 401 -3.17 -11.28 34.59
N LEU A 402 -2.60 -10.50 33.70
CA LEU A 402 -2.89 -9.07 33.59
C LEU A 402 -4.36 -8.81 33.22
N ALA A 403 -4.90 -9.56 32.25
CA ALA A 403 -6.31 -9.40 31.86
C ALA A 403 -7.25 -9.83 32.99
N LEU A 404 -6.95 -10.92 33.70
CA LEU A 404 -7.70 -11.35 34.86
C LEU A 404 -7.62 -10.32 35.98
N ALA A 405 -6.52 -9.61 36.18
CA ALA A 405 -6.45 -8.54 37.19
C ALA A 405 -7.53 -7.46 37.00
N LEU A 406 -7.96 -7.19 35.76
CA LEU A 406 -9.04 -6.26 35.43
C LEU A 406 -10.46 -6.82 35.64
N MET A 407 -10.60 -8.12 35.89
CA MET A 407 -11.89 -8.78 36.04
C MET A 407 -12.47 -8.52 37.44
N ASN A 408 -13.77 -8.21 37.51
CA ASN A 408 -14.49 -7.95 38.75
C ASN A 408 -14.31 -9.12 39.75
N PRO A 409 -13.87 -8.86 41.01
CA PRO A 409 -13.65 -9.88 42.03
C PRO A 409 -14.83 -10.82 42.28
N GLU A 410 -16.07 -10.32 42.20
CA GLU A 410 -17.28 -11.13 42.42
C GLU A 410 -17.48 -12.17 41.32
N ILE A 411 -17.12 -11.84 40.07
CA ILE A 411 -17.21 -12.77 38.94
C ILE A 411 -16.13 -13.85 39.03
N LYS A 412 -14.97 -13.56 39.63
CA LYS A 412 -13.90 -14.56 39.86
C LYS A 412 -14.27 -15.60 40.91
N ARG A 413 -15.16 -15.27 41.86
CA ARG A 413 -15.52 -16.15 42.99
C ARG A 413 -16.58 -17.19 42.64
N ARG A 414 -17.34 -16.99 41.56
CA ARG A 414 -18.39 -17.92 41.11
C ARG A 414 -17.86 -18.92 40.07
N PRO A 415 -18.37 -20.17 40.04
CA PRO A 415 -18.06 -21.11 38.96
C PRO A 415 -18.40 -20.51 37.59
N MET A 416 -17.48 -20.59 36.62
CA MET A 416 -17.71 -20.05 35.28
C MET A 416 -18.66 -20.94 34.46
N SER A 417 -19.71 -20.33 33.90
CA SER A 417 -20.53 -20.99 32.88
C SER A 417 -19.75 -21.14 31.56
N LYS A 418 -20.27 -21.96 30.63
CA LYS A 418 -19.68 -22.10 29.28
C LYS A 418 -19.69 -20.76 28.52
N ALA A 419 -20.71 -19.93 28.71
CA ALA A 419 -20.80 -18.61 28.10
C ALA A 419 -19.77 -17.64 28.70
N ASP A 420 -19.62 -17.64 30.03
CA ASP A 420 -18.62 -16.82 30.73
C ASP A 420 -17.20 -17.17 30.27
N ALA A 421 -16.89 -18.46 30.17
CA ALA A 421 -15.59 -18.95 29.68
C ALA A 421 -15.31 -18.48 28.24
N SER A 422 -16.30 -18.52 27.36
CA SER A 422 -16.18 -18.03 25.98
C SER A 422 -15.94 -16.51 25.92
N ASN A 423 -16.67 -15.74 26.74
CA ASN A 423 -16.52 -14.29 26.84
C ASN A 423 -15.16 -13.89 27.42
N LEU A 424 -14.69 -14.61 28.44
CA LEU A 424 -13.37 -14.40 29.02
C LEU A 424 -12.26 -14.65 27.99
N LYS A 425 -12.34 -15.73 27.22
CA LYS A 425 -11.40 -16.02 26.13
C LYS A 425 -11.32 -14.87 25.13
N ARG A 426 -12.48 -14.38 24.67
CA ARG A 426 -12.55 -13.27 23.73
C ARG A 426 -11.95 -12.00 24.32
N SER A 427 -12.22 -11.73 25.60
CA SER A 427 -11.69 -10.57 26.32
C SER A 427 -10.17 -10.65 26.47
N ILE A 428 -9.64 -11.79 26.89
CA ILE A 428 -8.18 -12.02 26.98
C ILE A 428 -7.51 -11.86 25.62
N ALA A 429 -8.10 -12.43 24.55
CA ALA A 429 -7.55 -12.32 23.19
C ALA A 429 -7.46 -10.86 22.72
N ARG A 430 -8.48 -10.04 23.04
CA ARG A 430 -8.53 -8.59 22.80
C ARG A 430 -7.55 -7.81 23.69
N LYS A 431 -7.22 -8.30 24.89
CA LYS A 431 -6.31 -7.63 25.84
C LYS A 431 -4.82 -7.98 25.68
N GLN A 432 -4.44 -8.83 24.75
CA GLN A 432 -3.03 -9.19 24.53
C GLN A 432 -2.14 -7.97 24.20
N GLY A 433 -2.63 -7.03 23.39
CA GLY A 433 -1.88 -5.80 23.06
C GLY A 433 -1.69 -4.90 24.28
N TRP A 434 -2.74 -4.66 25.04
CA TRP A 434 -2.66 -3.94 26.31
C TRP A 434 -1.75 -4.65 27.32
N ALA A 435 -1.88 -5.96 27.49
CA ALA A 435 -1.09 -6.71 28.46
C ALA A 435 0.40 -6.64 28.14
N PHE A 436 0.77 -6.66 26.85
CA PHE A 436 2.14 -6.39 26.41
C PHE A 436 2.64 -5.02 26.87
N LEU A 437 1.86 -3.95 26.61
CA LEU A 437 2.24 -2.58 27.01
C LEU A 437 2.31 -2.43 28.53
N LYS A 438 1.33 -2.98 29.26
CA LYS A 438 1.27 -2.93 30.71
C LYS A 438 2.42 -3.67 31.35
N ALA A 439 2.79 -4.84 30.82
CA ALA A 439 3.98 -5.56 31.27
C ALA A 439 5.25 -4.73 31.07
N CYS A 440 5.40 -4.07 29.92
CA CYS A 440 6.55 -3.18 29.67
C CYS A 440 6.61 -2.01 30.66
N GLN A 441 5.46 -1.41 31.00
CA GLN A 441 5.36 -0.35 32.01
C GLN A 441 5.72 -0.85 33.42
N MET A 442 5.20 -2.00 33.85
CA MET A 442 5.51 -2.60 35.15
C MET A 442 7.00 -2.93 35.27
N LEU A 443 7.62 -3.36 34.17
CA LEU A 443 9.06 -3.63 34.08
C LEU A 443 9.91 -2.37 33.84
N ARG A 444 9.28 -1.19 33.72
CA ARG A 444 9.94 0.10 33.46
C ARG A 444 10.89 0.07 32.26
N LEU A 445 10.49 -0.61 31.19
CA LEU A 445 11.30 -0.69 29.98
C LEU A 445 11.24 0.67 29.26
N HIS A 446 12.40 1.19 28.86
CA HIS A 446 12.45 2.35 27.96
C HIS A 446 12.18 1.93 26.50
N ASP A 447 12.77 0.81 26.08
CA ASP A 447 12.63 0.25 24.75
C ASP A 447 11.80 -1.03 24.78
N TYR A 448 10.57 -0.94 24.29
CA TYR A 448 9.65 -2.07 24.28
C TYR A 448 10.08 -3.12 23.24
N PRO A 449 10.01 -4.43 23.56
CA PRO A 449 10.51 -5.50 22.71
C PRO A 449 9.49 -5.88 21.62
N TYR A 450 9.32 -5.00 20.63
CA TYR A 450 8.52 -5.29 19.44
C TYR A 450 9.26 -6.26 18.50
N VAL A 451 9.29 -7.55 18.87
CA VAL A 451 10.11 -8.58 18.23
C VAL A 451 9.29 -9.76 17.73
N GLY A 452 9.88 -10.57 16.84
CA GLY A 452 9.23 -11.74 16.27
C GLY A 452 8.47 -11.42 14.98
N HIS A 453 8.26 -12.48 14.18
CA HIS A 453 7.79 -12.30 12.81
C HIS A 453 6.41 -11.63 12.73
N GLN A 454 5.48 -11.97 13.64
CA GLN A 454 4.11 -11.43 13.63
C GLN A 454 4.09 -9.92 13.92
N ILE A 455 4.87 -9.49 14.92
CA ILE A 455 4.96 -8.08 15.29
C ILE A 455 5.62 -7.28 14.17
N ILE A 456 6.75 -7.74 13.64
CA ILE A 456 7.48 -7.03 12.57
C ILE A 456 6.61 -6.88 11.31
N THR A 457 5.90 -7.93 10.89
CA THR A 457 4.96 -7.83 9.77
C THR A 457 3.82 -6.87 10.08
N SER A 458 3.26 -6.88 11.31
CA SER A 458 2.18 -5.96 11.70
C SER A 458 2.62 -4.49 11.74
N LEU A 459 3.84 -4.20 12.22
CA LEU A 459 4.41 -2.85 12.24
C LEU A 459 4.55 -2.24 10.85
N SER A 460 4.69 -3.09 9.84
CA SER A 460 4.80 -2.67 8.45
C SER A 460 3.47 -2.17 7.88
N ASP A 461 2.33 -2.42 8.57
CA ASP A 461 1.01 -1.84 8.24
C ASP A 461 0.61 -2.00 6.76
N VAL A 462 0.83 -3.20 6.22
CA VAL A 462 0.58 -3.59 4.81
C VAL A 462 1.44 -2.82 3.79
N CYS A 463 2.52 -2.18 4.24
CA CYS A 463 3.52 -1.52 3.40
C CYS A 463 4.78 -2.39 3.29
N ILE A 464 5.01 -3.00 2.10
CA ILE A 464 6.19 -3.84 1.86
C ILE A 464 7.50 -3.03 1.97
N ARG A 465 7.47 -1.75 1.61
CA ARG A 465 8.62 -0.84 1.76
C ARG A 465 9.04 -0.68 3.23
N ASP A 466 8.06 -0.54 4.13
CA ASP A 466 8.33 -0.43 5.57
C ASP A 466 8.85 -1.75 6.15
N PHE A 467 8.32 -2.88 5.68
CA PHE A 467 8.84 -4.21 6.03
C PHE A 467 10.31 -4.38 5.62
N LEU A 468 10.62 -4.07 4.35
CA LEU A 468 11.99 -4.16 3.83
C LEU A 468 12.95 -3.25 4.59
N ASP A 469 12.49 -2.09 5.05
CA ASP A 469 13.31 -1.19 5.85
C ASP A 469 13.66 -1.75 7.24
N ILE A 470 12.68 -2.37 7.91
CA ILE A 470 12.90 -3.06 9.19
C ILE A 470 13.85 -4.25 8.98
N MET A 471 13.62 -5.06 7.95
CA MET A 471 14.47 -6.22 7.64
C MET A 471 15.88 -5.82 7.23
N GLY A 472 16.05 -4.71 6.49
CA GLY A 472 17.36 -4.18 6.15
C GLY A 472 18.15 -3.76 7.39
N GLU A 473 17.50 -3.15 8.37
CA GLU A 473 18.13 -2.82 9.66
C GLU A 473 18.50 -4.08 10.46
N ILE A 474 17.59 -5.07 10.52
CA ILE A 474 17.86 -6.36 11.17
C ILE A 474 19.05 -7.06 10.51
N PHE A 475 19.08 -7.10 9.18
CA PHE A 475 20.16 -7.71 8.40
C PHE A 475 21.50 -7.04 8.70
N ARG A 476 21.56 -5.70 8.69
CA ARG A 476 22.79 -4.94 8.97
C ARG A 476 23.37 -5.26 10.35
N ARG A 477 22.52 -5.55 11.34
CA ARG A 477 22.94 -5.92 12.70
C ARG A 477 23.30 -7.40 12.85
N SER A 478 22.70 -8.25 12.02
CA SER A 478 22.87 -9.71 12.09
C SER A 478 24.02 -10.22 11.21
N VAL A 479 24.33 -9.50 10.15
CA VAL A 479 25.37 -9.84 9.17
C VAL A 479 26.41 -8.72 9.18
N PRO A 480 27.63 -8.98 9.71
CA PRO A 480 28.70 -7.99 9.73
C PRO A 480 28.98 -7.44 8.33
N SER A 481 29.41 -6.18 8.23
CA SER A 481 29.87 -5.58 6.99
C SER A 481 31.14 -6.28 6.49
N SER A 482 30.94 -7.38 5.77
CA SER A 482 31.98 -8.21 5.17
C SER A 482 31.79 -8.26 3.65
N SER A 483 32.88 -8.47 2.92
CA SER A 483 32.83 -8.79 1.49
C SER A 483 32.54 -10.28 1.24
N ASP A 484 32.57 -11.13 2.27
CA ASP A 484 32.39 -12.58 2.12
C ASP A 484 30.91 -12.97 1.88
N PRO A 485 30.56 -13.48 0.68
CA PRO A 485 29.22 -13.94 0.35
C PRO A 485 28.74 -15.15 1.16
N ARG A 486 29.64 -15.92 1.78
CA ARG A 486 29.26 -17.08 2.61
C ARG A 486 28.49 -16.66 3.86
N LYS A 487 28.65 -15.43 4.35
CA LYS A 487 27.84 -14.89 5.46
C LYS A 487 26.36 -14.75 5.11
N LEU A 488 26.04 -14.53 3.85
CA LEU A 488 24.66 -14.53 3.38
C LEU A 488 24.09 -15.96 3.36
N VAL A 489 24.89 -16.95 2.93
CA VAL A 489 24.51 -18.37 3.01
C VAL A 489 24.25 -18.79 4.46
N GLU A 490 25.15 -18.45 5.39
CA GLU A 490 24.96 -18.67 6.83
C GLU A 490 23.66 -18.03 7.33
N PHE A 491 23.39 -16.78 6.95
CA PHE A 491 22.18 -16.07 7.35
C PHE A 491 20.90 -16.75 6.83
N ILE A 492 20.89 -17.22 5.59
CA ILE A 492 19.74 -17.87 4.96
C ILE A 492 19.52 -19.27 5.56
N ASN A 493 20.58 -20.08 5.68
CA ASN A 493 20.51 -21.46 6.14
C ASN A 493 20.36 -21.61 7.65
N SER A 494 20.60 -20.57 8.43
CA SER A 494 20.62 -20.67 9.90
C SER A 494 19.24 -20.90 10.49
N ASP A 495 19.09 -22.00 11.23
CA ASP A 495 17.88 -22.32 12.01
C ASP A 495 17.82 -21.57 13.35
N LEU A 496 18.91 -20.89 13.75
CA LEU A 496 18.96 -20.11 14.99
C LEU A 496 18.18 -18.81 14.84
N GLN A 497 17.31 -18.47 15.77
CA GLN A 497 16.62 -17.18 15.74
C GLN A 497 17.62 -16.02 15.85
N ILE A 498 17.37 -14.94 15.11
CA ILE A 498 18.08 -13.67 15.29
C ILE A 498 17.83 -13.18 16.71
N HIS A 499 18.89 -12.74 17.39
CA HIS A 499 18.81 -12.35 18.79
C HIS A 499 17.77 -11.24 18.99
N LEU A 500 16.94 -11.36 20.03
CA LEU A 500 15.82 -10.43 20.23
C LEU A 500 16.28 -8.99 20.40
N GLU A 501 17.44 -8.79 21.02
CA GLU A 501 18.02 -7.45 21.16
C GLU A 501 18.33 -6.80 19.81
N GLN A 502 18.84 -7.58 18.85
CA GLN A 502 19.11 -7.07 17.50
C GLN A 502 17.81 -6.69 16.78
N GLN A 503 16.77 -7.52 16.94
CA GLN A 503 15.43 -7.23 16.39
C GLN A 503 14.85 -5.95 17.02
N ARG A 504 14.91 -5.82 18.35
CA ARG A 504 14.39 -4.66 19.09
C ARG A 504 15.06 -3.36 18.65
N GLN A 505 16.40 -3.34 18.67
CA GLN A 505 17.15 -2.16 18.24
C GLN A 505 16.88 -1.79 16.78
N ALA A 506 16.72 -2.80 15.91
CA ALA A 506 16.40 -2.56 14.52
C ALA A 506 15.01 -1.95 14.32
N VAL A 507 14.01 -2.46 15.04
CA VAL A 507 12.65 -1.95 15.00
C VAL A 507 12.57 -0.51 15.53
N ASN A 508 13.26 -0.20 16.63
CA ASN A 508 13.32 1.16 17.16
C ASN A 508 14.02 2.12 16.19
N ALA A 509 15.17 1.72 15.63
CA ALA A 509 15.87 2.52 14.63
C ALA A 509 15.03 2.75 13.37
N ALA A 510 14.29 1.74 12.90
CA ALA A 510 13.38 1.89 11.77
C ALA A 510 12.18 2.80 12.11
N SER A 511 11.63 2.73 13.32
CA SER A 511 10.56 3.62 13.78
C SER A 511 11.03 5.07 13.84
N GLN A 512 12.19 5.31 14.46
CA GLN A 512 12.83 6.62 14.57
C GLN A 512 13.08 7.23 13.18
N ARG A 513 13.68 6.47 12.25
CA ARG A 513 13.92 6.95 10.88
C ARG A 513 12.65 7.37 10.14
N LYS A 514 11.50 6.76 10.43
CA LYS A 514 10.22 7.19 9.84
C LYS A 514 9.78 8.55 10.39
N LEU A 515 10.02 8.80 11.68
CA LEU A 515 9.78 10.09 12.30
C LEU A 515 10.79 11.15 11.85
N ASP A 516 12.06 10.79 11.71
CA ASP A 516 13.10 11.69 11.21
C ASP A 516 12.83 12.07 9.75
N GLY A 517 12.36 11.13 8.94
CA GLY A 517 11.93 11.39 7.56
C GLY A 517 10.78 12.40 7.48
N LEU A 518 9.84 12.34 8.42
CA LEU A 518 8.78 13.34 8.58
C LEU A 518 9.37 14.73 8.95
N GLN A 519 10.42 14.77 9.77
CA GLN A 519 11.09 16.03 10.15
C GLN A 519 11.99 16.60 9.03
N ALA A 520 12.67 15.76 8.28
CA ALA A 520 13.52 16.19 7.16
C ALA A 520 12.71 16.79 6.00
N LEU A 521 11.44 16.40 5.88
CA LEU A 521 10.49 17.00 4.95
C LEU A 521 9.93 18.35 5.44
N SER A 522 10.27 18.81 6.65
CA SER A 522 9.79 20.08 7.24
C SER A 522 10.36 21.32 6.54
N HIS A 523 9.95 21.57 5.31
CA HIS A 523 9.86 22.92 4.77
C HIS A 523 8.73 23.69 5.51
N PRO A 524 8.67 25.04 5.44
CA PRO A 524 7.76 25.86 6.26
C PRO A 524 6.25 25.49 6.20
N TYR A 525 5.86 24.62 5.27
CA TYR A 525 4.49 24.22 4.98
C TYR A 525 4.09 22.82 5.51
N GLU A 526 4.96 22.16 6.30
CA GLU A 526 4.80 20.74 6.68
C GLU A 526 4.81 20.47 8.20
N GLU A 527 4.85 21.52 9.02
CA GLU A 527 4.85 21.41 10.48
C GLU A 527 3.54 20.82 11.02
N GLU A 528 2.40 21.06 10.34
CA GLU A 528 1.08 20.59 10.74
C GLU A 528 1.02 19.07 10.82
N SER A 529 1.56 18.37 9.81
CA SER A 529 1.61 16.91 9.75
C SER A 529 2.49 16.34 10.86
N VAL A 530 3.65 16.97 11.13
CA VAL A 530 4.57 16.55 12.19
C VAL A 530 3.90 16.66 13.57
N ARG A 531 3.26 17.80 13.83
CA ARG A 531 2.54 18.06 15.08
C ARG A 531 1.39 17.09 15.27
N MET A 532 0.61 16.83 14.21
CA MET A 532 -0.48 15.87 14.23
C MET A 532 0.00 14.47 14.60
N VAL A 533 1.06 13.97 13.95
CA VAL A 533 1.60 12.63 14.22
C VAL A 533 2.08 12.51 15.66
N ARG A 534 2.80 13.51 16.18
CA ARG A 534 3.27 13.52 17.57
C ARG A 534 2.10 13.50 18.55
N ALA A 535 1.18 14.45 18.42
CA ALA A 535 0.05 14.60 19.33
C ALA A 535 -0.85 13.35 19.35
N LEU A 536 -1.21 12.84 18.17
CA LEU A 536 -2.00 11.60 18.08
C LEU A 536 -1.21 10.40 18.62
N GLY A 537 0.13 10.39 18.49
CA GLY A 537 1.00 9.31 18.97
C GLY A 537 0.97 9.20 20.49
N TYR A 538 1.20 10.32 21.18
CA TYR A 538 1.08 10.42 22.63
C TYR A 538 -0.34 10.11 23.11
N LEU A 539 -1.36 10.67 22.45
CA LEU A 539 -2.76 10.41 22.79
C LEU A 539 -3.09 8.92 22.65
N THR A 540 -2.62 8.26 21.58
CA THR A 540 -2.87 6.83 21.35
C THR A 540 -2.21 5.97 22.41
N ALA A 541 -0.96 6.26 22.77
CA ALA A 541 -0.24 5.54 23.81
C ALA A 541 -1.02 5.60 25.14
N ARG A 542 -1.45 6.79 25.55
CA ARG A 542 -2.24 6.97 26.79
C ARG A 542 -3.58 6.25 26.75
N LEU A 543 -4.34 6.43 25.66
CA LEU A 543 -5.65 5.77 25.49
C LEU A 543 -5.58 4.25 25.52
N GLN A 544 -4.43 3.66 25.17
CA GLN A 544 -4.23 2.21 25.17
C GLN A 544 -3.66 1.67 26.48
N THR A 545 -3.13 2.50 27.37
CA THR A 545 -2.53 2.05 28.64
C THR A 545 -3.32 2.48 29.88
N GLU A 546 -4.11 3.56 29.79
CA GLU A 546 -4.89 4.12 30.90
C GLU A 546 -6.40 3.90 30.66
N PHE A 547 -7.10 3.29 31.62
CA PHE A 547 -8.55 3.01 31.56
C PHE A 547 -9.28 3.52 32.81
N ALA A 548 -10.58 3.78 32.68
CA ALA A 548 -11.47 3.87 33.83
C ALA A 548 -11.79 2.46 34.35
N GLU A 549 -11.73 2.26 35.68
CA GLU A 549 -11.70 0.94 36.33
C GLU A 549 -12.95 0.09 36.08
N GLU A 550 -14.14 0.70 35.95
CA GLU A 550 -15.43 -0.02 35.95
C GLU A 550 -15.66 -0.94 34.74
N ASN A 551 -14.98 -0.72 33.60
CA ASN A 551 -15.14 -1.54 32.38
C ASN A 551 -13.80 -1.82 31.65
N ALA A 552 -12.70 -1.84 32.39
CA ALA A 552 -11.37 -1.96 31.82
C ALA A 552 -11.14 -3.28 31.06
N LEU A 553 -11.80 -4.39 31.41
CA LEU A 553 -11.65 -5.67 30.70
C LEU A 553 -12.36 -5.68 29.33
N GLY A 554 -13.50 -4.99 29.22
CA GLY A 554 -14.34 -4.98 28.01
C GLY A 554 -13.87 -4.01 26.92
N THR A 555 -13.05 -3.02 27.28
CA THR A 555 -12.50 -2.04 26.33
C THR A 555 -11.49 -2.69 25.37
N THR A 556 -11.57 -2.36 24.09
CA THR A 556 -10.62 -2.82 23.06
C THR A 556 -9.55 -1.75 22.80
N GLU A 557 -8.50 -2.05 22.01
CA GLU A 557 -7.47 -1.05 21.74
C GLU A 557 -8.06 0.23 21.12
N ARG A 558 -7.90 1.37 21.80
CA ARG A 558 -8.34 2.70 21.33
C ARG A 558 -7.31 3.34 20.40
N GLY A 559 -7.71 4.30 19.59
CA GLY A 559 -6.79 5.06 18.71
C GLY A 559 -7.24 5.21 17.26
N ILE A 560 -8.50 4.87 16.95
CA ILE A 560 -9.17 5.42 15.76
C ILE A 560 -9.76 6.75 16.17
N PHE A 561 -9.53 7.79 15.38
CA PHE A 561 -9.97 9.16 15.64
C PHE A 561 -10.97 9.60 14.59
N ARG A 562 -12.16 10.02 15.04
CA ARG A 562 -13.19 10.61 14.20
C ARG A 562 -13.09 12.12 14.25
N VAL A 563 -13.01 12.74 13.08
CA VAL A 563 -12.95 14.19 12.90
C VAL A 563 -14.08 14.68 11.98
N ASP A 564 -14.75 15.77 12.35
CA ASP A 564 -15.78 16.42 11.53
C ASP A 564 -15.12 17.42 10.56
N LEU A 565 -15.01 17.03 9.30
CA LEU A 565 -14.37 17.84 8.26
C LEU A 565 -15.18 19.10 7.94
N LYS A 566 -16.52 19.06 8.05
CA LYS A 566 -17.37 20.21 7.74
C LYS A 566 -17.14 21.32 8.77
N GLU A 567 -17.14 20.97 10.05
CA GLU A 567 -16.88 21.90 11.14
C GLU A 567 -15.44 22.41 11.10
N MET A 568 -14.46 21.53 10.87
CA MET A 568 -13.05 21.93 10.74
C MET A 568 -12.84 22.91 9.59
N ARG A 569 -13.39 22.68 8.40
CA ARG A 569 -13.30 23.62 7.27
C ARG A 569 -13.91 24.99 7.61
N SER A 570 -15.04 25.01 8.31
CA SER A 570 -15.67 26.25 8.77
C SER A 570 -14.79 27.02 9.76
N LEU A 571 -14.14 26.32 10.69
CA LEU A 571 -13.19 26.91 11.65
C LEU A 571 -11.94 27.45 10.95
N VAL A 572 -11.35 26.68 10.03
CA VAL A 572 -10.16 27.06 9.27
C VAL A 572 -10.42 28.29 8.40
N ASN A 573 -11.59 28.38 7.77
CA ASN A 573 -11.98 29.57 7.00
C ASN A 573 -12.09 30.82 7.89
N ARG A 574 -12.52 30.68 9.15
CA ARG A 574 -12.56 31.78 10.13
C ARG A 574 -11.16 32.22 10.59
N LEU A 575 -10.16 31.36 10.45
CA LEU A 575 -8.75 31.67 10.74
C LEU A 575 -8.02 32.27 9.52
N GLU A 576 -8.75 32.63 8.46
CA GLU A 576 -8.23 33.22 7.22
C GLU A 576 -7.10 32.40 6.56
N GLN A 577 -7.08 31.09 6.78
CA GLN A 577 -6.14 30.18 6.14
C GLN A 577 -6.48 29.99 4.65
N PRO A 578 -5.49 29.64 3.81
CA PRO A 578 -5.73 29.35 2.40
C PRO A 578 -6.81 28.29 2.20
N SER A 579 -7.72 28.52 1.25
CA SER A 579 -8.79 27.58 0.92
C SER A 579 -8.20 26.21 0.55
N GLY A 580 -8.72 25.15 1.16
CA GLY A 580 -8.27 23.77 0.93
C GLY A 580 -7.00 23.35 1.70
N LYS A 581 -6.39 24.23 2.51
CA LYS A 581 -5.17 23.90 3.28
C LYS A 581 -5.35 22.70 4.21
N LEU A 582 -6.50 22.58 4.88
CA LEU A 582 -6.82 21.43 5.72
C LEU A 582 -6.81 20.12 4.92
N ASP A 583 -7.52 20.10 3.79
CA ASP A 583 -7.61 18.92 2.94
C ASP A 583 -6.25 18.57 2.32
N GLU A 584 -5.39 19.55 2.06
CA GLU A 584 -4.00 19.35 1.65
C GLU A 584 -3.19 18.64 2.75
N VAL A 585 -3.24 19.14 3.99
CA VAL A 585 -2.52 18.55 5.14
C VAL A 585 -2.93 17.09 5.36
N LEU A 586 -4.24 16.81 5.40
CA LEU A 586 -4.75 15.46 5.63
C LEU A 586 -4.39 14.51 4.48
N ARG A 587 -4.64 14.92 3.23
CA ARG A 587 -4.29 14.09 2.06
C ARG A 587 -2.81 13.81 1.98
N ARG A 588 -1.97 14.80 2.29
CA ARG A 588 -0.53 14.62 2.30
C ARG A 588 -0.07 13.67 3.39
N ALA A 589 -0.60 13.80 4.61
CA ALA A 589 -0.26 12.90 5.72
C ALA A 589 -0.65 11.45 5.43
N GLU A 590 -1.77 11.22 4.75
CA GLU A 590 -2.18 9.90 4.27
C GLU A 590 -1.29 9.40 3.12
N ARG A 591 -1.09 10.25 2.10
CA ARG A 591 -0.25 9.96 0.93
C ARG A 591 1.14 9.53 1.34
N ASP A 592 1.74 10.23 2.29
CA ASP A 592 3.11 9.98 2.77
C ASP A 592 3.15 8.85 3.83
N GLY A 593 2.01 8.25 4.17
CA GLY A 593 1.90 7.04 4.98
C GLY A 593 2.10 7.28 6.47
N PHE A 594 1.76 8.47 6.97
CA PHE A 594 1.81 8.82 8.39
C PHE A 594 0.51 8.47 9.11
N ILE A 595 -0.61 8.73 8.45
CA ILE A 595 -1.95 8.31 8.88
C ILE A 595 -2.54 7.31 7.89
N ARG A 596 -3.54 6.57 8.35
CA ARG A 596 -4.39 5.71 7.53
C ARG A 596 -5.83 6.13 7.71
N GLU A 597 -6.55 6.34 6.63
CA GLU A 597 -8.00 6.37 6.69
C GLU A 597 -8.54 4.96 6.96
N VAL A 598 -9.54 4.87 7.84
CA VAL A 598 -10.26 3.63 8.15
C VAL A 598 -11.67 3.75 7.56
N SER A 599 -11.93 3.13 6.42
CA SER A 599 -13.29 3.05 5.89
C SER A 599 -14.08 1.93 6.58
N ALA A 600 -15.36 2.15 6.83
CA ALA A 600 -16.24 1.21 7.54
C ALA A 600 -16.51 -0.10 6.78
N ALA A 601 -15.97 -0.28 5.57
CA ALA A 601 -16.31 -1.41 4.71
C ALA A 601 -15.14 -1.98 3.90
N GLY A 602 -13.88 -1.55 4.10
CA GLY A 602 -12.78 -1.92 3.18
C GLY A 602 -12.95 -1.40 1.75
N ASN A 603 -14.10 -0.79 1.44
CA ASN A 603 -14.40 -0.09 0.21
C ASN A 603 -13.80 1.31 0.31
N PHE A 604 -12.70 1.53 -0.42
CA PHE A 604 -12.32 2.88 -0.87
C PHE A 604 -13.16 3.31 -2.09
N GLU A 605 -14.27 2.62 -2.39
CA GLU A 605 -15.40 3.17 -3.13
C GLU A 605 -16.05 4.26 -2.27
N VAL A 606 -15.29 5.31 -1.99
CA VAL A 606 -15.93 6.53 -1.56
C VAL A 606 -16.21 7.30 -2.83
N ASP A 607 -17.44 7.77 -2.98
CA ASP A 607 -17.79 8.96 -3.73
C ASP A 607 -17.04 10.21 -3.19
N ARG A 608 -15.77 10.08 -2.76
CA ARG A 608 -14.92 11.20 -2.32
C ARG A 608 -14.26 11.85 -3.51
N ALA A 609 -15.14 12.36 -4.33
CA ALA A 609 -15.04 13.73 -4.78
C ALA A 609 -16.36 14.47 -4.53
N ASP A 610 -17.06 14.13 -3.44
CA ASP A 610 -18.01 15.01 -2.78
C ASP A 610 -17.30 15.80 -1.67
N PRO A 611 -17.02 17.10 -1.88
CA PRO A 611 -16.63 18.04 -0.83
C PRO A 611 -17.57 18.02 0.39
N ALA A 612 -18.75 17.40 0.33
CA ALA A 612 -19.69 17.30 1.43
C ALA A 612 -19.48 16.12 2.39
N SER A 613 -18.44 15.27 2.23
CA SER A 613 -18.14 14.25 3.25
C SER A 613 -17.91 14.92 4.62
N LYS A 614 -18.80 14.64 5.58
CA LYS A 614 -18.86 15.35 6.87
C LYS A 614 -17.82 14.85 7.87
N GLU A 615 -17.39 13.59 7.77
CA GLU A 615 -16.53 12.96 8.79
C GLU A 615 -15.42 12.12 8.14
N MET A 616 -14.27 12.04 8.82
CA MET A 616 -13.14 11.17 8.47
C MET A 616 -12.72 10.36 9.70
N LEU A 617 -12.43 9.07 9.51
CA LEU A 617 -11.87 8.17 10.52
C LEU A 617 -10.41 7.92 10.21
N ILE A 618 -9.51 8.28 11.12
CA ILE A 618 -8.06 8.14 10.91
C ILE A 618 -7.41 7.39 12.06
N ARG A 619 -6.32 6.68 11.77
CA ARG A 619 -5.40 6.15 12.77
C ARG A 619 -3.96 6.42 12.35
N LEU A 620 -3.03 6.34 13.31
CA LEU A 620 -1.62 6.39 12.98
C LEU A 620 -1.12 5.10 12.32
N HIS A 621 -0.08 5.26 11.51
CA HIS A 621 0.65 4.15 10.94
C HIS A 621 1.35 3.33 12.04
N ARG A 622 1.23 2.00 11.98
CA ARG A 622 1.71 1.09 13.06
C ARG A 622 3.21 1.14 13.29
N ARG A 623 3.99 1.47 12.26
CA ARG A 623 5.44 1.71 12.36
C ARG A 623 5.86 2.76 13.41
N PHE A 624 4.94 3.62 13.88
CA PHE A 624 5.20 4.55 14.98
C PHE A 624 5.04 3.94 16.38
N ALA A 625 4.51 2.72 16.49
CA ALA A 625 4.30 2.03 17.77
C ALA A 625 5.56 1.95 18.64
N PRO A 626 6.76 1.60 18.11
CA PRO A 626 7.96 1.52 18.92
C PRO A 626 8.41 2.86 19.51
N TYR A 627 8.26 3.95 18.75
CA TYR A 627 8.63 5.29 19.21
C TYR A 627 7.70 5.82 20.31
N PHE A 628 6.37 5.71 20.11
CA PHE A 628 5.39 6.26 21.08
C PHE A 628 4.99 5.26 22.18
N GLY A 629 5.31 3.98 22.04
CA GLY A 629 4.94 2.93 23.00
C GLY A 629 3.46 2.54 22.96
N PHE A 630 2.87 2.44 21.76
CA PHE A 630 1.48 1.95 21.58
C PHE A 630 1.42 0.56 20.93
N SER A 631 0.25 -0.07 20.90
CA SER A 631 0.05 -1.45 20.44
C SER A 631 0.37 -1.64 18.94
N TYR A 632 1.11 -2.70 18.62
CA TYR A 632 1.41 -3.11 17.24
C TYR A 632 0.23 -3.76 16.53
N ARG A 633 -0.83 -4.16 17.24
CA ARG A 633 -2.02 -4.81 16.66
C ARG A 633 -2.93 -3.83 15.93
N GLY A 634 -2.84 -2.55 16.28
CA GLY A 634 -3.70 -1.49 15.78
C GLY A 634 -4.96 -1.28 16.64
N PRO A 635 -5.61 -0.11 16.51
CA PRO A 635 -6.81 0.23 17.26
C PRO A 635 -8.09 -0.31 16.62
N TYR A 636 -9.12 -0.50 17.46
CA TYR A 636 -10.47 -0.94 17.10
C TYR A 636 -11.54 0.08 17.50
N GLU A 637 -11.34 0.87 18.57
CA GLU A 637 -12.35 1.84 19.05
C GLU A 637 -12.19 3.23 18.45
N ILE A 638 -13.34 3.81 18.08
CA ILE A 638 -13.48 5.17 17.57
C ILE A 638 -13.58 6.17 18.72
N ASN A 639 -12.71 7.19 18.67
CA ASN A 639 -12.64 8.30 19.60
C ASN A 639 -12.97 9.58 18.84
N THR A 640 -14.02 10.30 19.26
CA THR A 640 -14.40 11.54 18.57
C THR A 640 -13.59 12.70 19.12
N ILE A 641 -12.74 13.30 18.29
CA ILE A 641 -12.00 14.52 18.65
C ILE A 641 -12.84 15.72 18.20
N PRO A 642 -13.13 16.69 19.09
CA PRO A 642 -13.81 17.93 18.69
C PRO A 642 -13.04 18.66 17.58
N ALA A 643 -13.74 19.18 16.57
CA ALA A 643 -13.13 19.88 15.44
C ALA A 643 -12.23 21.04 15.89
N ALA A 644 -12.66 21.79 16.92
CA ALA A 644 -11.87 22.87 17.51
C ALA A 644 -10.51 22.41 18.04
N GLN A 645 -10.42 21.23 18.67
CA GLN A 645 -9.16 20.68 19.18
C GLN A 645 -8.20 20.34 18.03
N MET A 646 -8.71 19.73 16.95
CA MET A 646 -7.88 19.42 15.78
C MET A 646 -7.41 20.68 15.06
N VAL A 647 -8.25 21.71 14.94
CA VAL A 647 -7.86 22.99 14.35
C VAL A 647 -6.83 23.71 15.22
N ASP A 648 -6.98 23.68 16.55
CA ASP A 648 -5.99 24.21 17.50
C ASP A 648 -4.62 23.54 17.34
N LEU A 649 -4.60 22.20 17.24
CA LEU A 649 -3.39 21.42 17.06
C LEU A 649 -2.62 21.80 15.78
N LEU A 650 -3.36 21.92 14.67
CA LEU A 650 -2.80 22.11 13.33
C LEU A 650 -2.42 23.58 13.07
N PHE A 651 -3.34 24.51 13.31
CA PHE A 651 -3.23 25.88 12.80
C PHE A 651 -2.94 26.92 13.87
N THR A 652 -3.46 26.76 15.08
CA THR A 652 -3.32 27.80 16.12
C THR A 652 -2.11 27.59 17.02
N ARG A 653 -1.72 26.33 17.25
CA ARG A 653 -0.43 25.92 17.85
C ARG A 653 -0.18 26.46 19.26
N HIS A 654 -1.22 26.67 20.07
CA HIS A 654 -1.10 27.21 21.43
C HIS A 654 -0.37 26.29 22.41
N ARG A 655 -0.29 24.99 22.13
CA ARG A 655 0.25 23.96 23.03
C ARG A 655 1.30 23.12 22.34
N LEU A 656 2.21 22.53 23.10
CA LEU A 656 3.04 21.44 22.57
C LEU A 656 2.15 20.22 22.26
N PRO A 657 2.54 19.36 21.29
CA PRO A 657 1.79 18.16 20.93
C PRO A 657 1.44 17.27 22.14
N GLU A 658 2.35 17.15 23.09
CA GLU A 658 2.22 16.38 24.33
C GLU A 658 1.16 16.99 25.26
N ASP A 659 1.24 18.30 25.51
CA ASP A 659 0.27 19.03 26.34
C ASP A 659 -1.14 19.01 25.73
N TRP A 660 -1.22 19.09 24.40
CA TRP A 660 -2.48 18.95 23.68
C TRP A 660 -3.07 17.55 23.87
N ALA A 661 -2.25 16.50 23.73
CA ALA A 661 -2.68 15.11 23.90
C ALA A 661 -3.23 14.87 25.32
N ASP A 662 -2.57 15.43 26.33
CA ASP A 662 -3.01 15.33 27.72
C ASP A 662 -4.35 16.02 27.98
N SER A 663 -4.56 17.19 27.38
CA SER A 663 -5.84 17.89 27.49
C SER A 663 -6.97 17.12 26.82
N VAL A 664 -6.75 16.61 25.61
CA VAL A 664 -7.76 15.84 24.86
C VAL A 664 -8.04 14.51 25.55
N PHE A 665 -7.03 13.84 26.08
CA PHE A 665 -7.21 12.61 26.87
C PHE A 665 -8.14 12.86 28.07
N LYS A 666 -7.90 13.92 28.85
CA LYS A 666 -8.76 14.28 29.98
C LYS A 666 -10.20 14.53 29.53
N GLU A 667 -10.39 15.22 28.40
CA GLU A 667 -11.73 15.46 27.85
C GLU A 667 -12.42 14.16 27.41
N LEU A 668 -11.69 13.25 26.76
CA LEU A 668 -12.22 11.96 26.30
C LEU A 668 -12.52 10.98 27.43
N VAL A 669 -11.83 11.08 28.56
CA VAL A 669 -12.07 10.24 29.75
C VAL A 669 -13.11 10.86 30.68
N ALA A 670 -13.16 12.19 30.79
CA ALA A 670 -14.11 12.90 31.66
C ALA A 670 -15.54 12.96 31.09
N ARG A 671 -15.73 12.85 29.77
CA ARG A 671 -17.06 12.68 29.17
C ARG A 671 -17.60 11.31 29.61
N PRO A 672 -18.63 11.23 30.48
CA PRO A 672 -19.15 9.96 30.95
C PRO A 672 -19.61 9.11 29.77
N ALA A 673 -19.71 7.79 30.00
CA ALA A 673 -20.30 6.78 29.14
C ALA A 673 -21.79 7.07 28.81
N LEU A 674 -22.08 8.16 28.10
CA LEU A 674 -23.38 8.49 27.52
C LEU A 674 -23.54 7.92 26.10
N LYS A 675 -22.82 6.84 25.78
CA LYS A 675 -22.95 6.12 24.50
C LYS A 675 -23.08 4.63 24.74
N THR A 676 -24.18 4.25 25.39
CA THR A 676 -24.69 2.86 25.39
C THR A 676 -25.49 2.55 24.12
N GLU A 677 -25.49 3.43 23.12
CA GLU A 677 -26.19 3.18 21.85
C GLU A 677 -25.19 3.18 20.69
N PHE A 678 -25.13 2.03 20.00
CA PHE A 678 -24.34 1.72 18.80
C PHE A 678 -22.83 1.54 18.97
N GLN A 679 -22.40 0.62 19.84
CA GLN A 679 -21.08 -0.02 19.74
C GLN A 679 -21.20 -1.29 18.89
N HIS A 680 -21.22 -1.15 17.56
CA HIS A 680 -20.90 -2.27 16.68
C HIS A 680 -19.41 -2.22 16.38
N SER A 681 -18.70 -3.29 16.74
CA SER A 681 -17.37 -3.56 16.19
C SER A 681 -17.49 -3.70 14.68
N LEU A 682 -16.66 -2.99 13.91
CA LEU A 682 -16.61 -3.04 12.44
C LEU A 682 -16.30 -4.46 11.87
N PHE A 683 -16.04 -5.44 12.74
CA PHE A 683 -15.67 -6.81 12.38
C PHE A 683 -16.61 -7.88 12.95
N GLU A 684 -17.81 -7.52 13.41
CA GLU A 684 -18.78 -8.48 13.98
C GLU A 684 -19.88 -8.94 12.99
N SER A 685 -19.77 -8.65 11.69
CA SER A 685 -20.64 -9.23 10.66
C SER A 685 -19.93 -10.37 9.93
N ASP A 686 -19.98 -11.57 10.49
CA ASP A 686 -19.86 -12.85 9.77
C ASP A 686 -20.09 -13.96 10.81
N LEU A 687 -21.35 -14.22 11.15
CA LEU A 687 -21.86 -15.46 11.74
C LEU A 687 -23.41 -15.34 11.81
N GLU A 688 -24.05 -15.43 10.65
CA GLU A 688 -25.37 -16.07 10.50
C GLU A 688 -25.31 -17.09 9.37
#